data_AF-A0A424YYG8-F1
#
_entry.id   AF-A0A424YYG8-F1
#
_cell.length_a   1.000
_cell.length_b   1.000
_cell.length_c   1.000
_cell.angle_alpha   90.00
_cell.angle_beta   90.00
_cell.angle_gamma   90.00
#
_symmetry.space_group_name_H-M   'P 1'
#
loop_
_entity.id
_entity.type
_entity.pdbx_description
1 polymer ?
#
loop_
_entity_poly.entity_id
_entity_poly.type
_entity_poly.pdbx_seq_one_letter_code
_entity_poly.pdbx_strand_id
1 'polypeptide(L)'
;MASSKKLILSLATISCLSSLALANISGPEPAIKFNPEGYNYSYYGILGYAPGTQIDIRGNNSTNSLFLGRYAYVKNGSDGSRTIFVSATTDEKIDIRKILNKGIVAGSLNIQNRQDINNGSIHVGDIDNQGYIRDVYIGIWKENHATLTLDSFKNSGLIYNTSDNGIFFEGKDVNIGKFINTGIIVGNHTNNSNNASVLIGKSSTNHGNTTINLFLNQGLIGSNMAKYGVQFDSGKDEGNNPRHEDRHKATVKHFINTATIQAKDTALHLSNTTITNFLNMDTIKAENGKAIDTLKQTNITNFINAGTIQGGSSQEAIKFADSVITNILNTGNIEGKKQAIVFTRSKITNFINSGTIKSTNGSGNKDNAIEVNGNSSIENFFNSGVIEAKTEAVRLGSHNGNGSNKPKITTFINTGTISSENQSAVKLGNDNGTGQTQIDYFINTGTITTKGDSDVNNGGNDVNSDAAFAITQTNLKLFINSGLLAGKKMGVNVLGSTIDNFINTGIIVGASDHYNGSAIYLLGFSSGVAHIKTLQNDGLLLGNNGIRIADTNTVETIINKGIIAANSNGIGFNEVGGGSEIKITQIILEEGSQIIANKNGINLSVEGVAKTNVSIGSINIQEGAKVSGQEAGIKISQSNQFKNNNGSKKDNTVGQIIVAGEVKGGSEGGIVNEGTIKASENKSSSENGKKRSRRSLEDSSNQQSDEENKAAILIKESGQITSTSGYGIVNKAMIDGSIISKSSSNI
;
A
#
# COMPACT_ATOMS: atom_id res chain seq x y z
N MET A 1 36.01 86.85 41.96
CA MET A 1 35.84 85.70 42.88
C MET A 1 34.66 84.87 42.40
N ALA A 2 34.92 83.66 41.91
CA ALA A 2 33.93 82.60 41.74
C ALA A 2 34.71 81.27 41.79
N SER A 3 34.42 80.46 42.79
CA SER A 3 35.09 79.19 43.10
C SER A 3 34.64 78.12 42.09
N SER A 4 35.58 77.66 41.24
CA SER A 4 35.36 76.61 40.25
C SER A 4 35.54 75.23 40.87
N LYS A 5 34.50 74.40 40.79
CA LYS A 5 34.44 73.01 41.24
C LYS A 5 35.52 72.16 40.55
N LYS A 6 36.38 71.50 41.33
CA LYS A 6 37.27 70.43 40.87
C LYS A 6 36.47 69.12 40.77
N LEU A 7 36.34 68.60 39.56
CA LEU A 7 35.90 67.23 39.30
C LEU A 7 37.15 66.34 39.30
N ILE A 8 37.22 65.38 40.22
CA ILE A 8 38.27 64.35 40.23
C ILE A 8 37.76 63.20 39.36
N LEU A 9 38.36 63.01 38.18
CA LEU A 9 38.20 61.78 37.39
C LEU A 9 39.28 60.80 37.82
N SER A 10 38.88 59.66 38.39
CA SER A 10 39.77 58.51 38.58
C SER A 10 40.10 57.90 37.22
N LEU A 11 41.37 57.62 37.01
CA LEU A 11 41.90 56.97 35.82
C LEU A 11 41.53 55.48 35.88
N ALA A 12 40.33 55.13 35.41
CA ALA A 12 40.03 53.74 35.06
C ALA A 12 40.71 53.46 33.71
N THR A 13 41.85 52.78 33.75
CA THR A 13 42.40 52.11 32.57
C THR A 13 41.37 51.12 32.05
N ILE A 14 40.66 51.50 30.99
CA ILE A 14 39.86 50.59 30.17
C ILE A 14 40.85 49.77 29.35
N SER A 15 41.22 48.59 29.85
CA SER A 15 41.94 47.58 29.07
C SER A 15 40.96 46.86 28.16
N CYS A 16 40.53 47.50 27.08
CA CYS A 16 39.88 46.81 25.95
C CYS A 16 40.94 46.37 24.94
N LEU A 17 41.84 45.49 25.35
CA LEU A 17 42.58 44.62 24.43
C LEU A 17 42.28 43.18 24.82
N SER A 18 41.07 42.71 24.48
CA SER A 18 40.88 41.29 24.27
C SER A 18 41.58 40.95 22.97
N SER A 19 42.86 40.58 23.03
CA SER A 19 43.50 39.91 21.90
C SER A 19 42.67 38.66 21.59
N LEU A 20 41.98 38.65 20.45
CA LEU A 20 41.29 37.47 19.96
C LEU A 20 42.35 36.37 19.81
N ALA A 21 42.24 35.31 20.60
CA ALA A 21 43.12 34.16 20.50
C ALA A 21 42.88 33.50 19.13
N LEU A 22 43.88 33.56 18.24
CA LEU A 22 43.86 32.87 16.95
C LEU A 22 43.95 31.36 17.17
N ALA A 23 43.35 30.56 16.28
CA ALA A 23 43.45 29.10 16.37
C ALA A 23 44.90 28.64 16.34
N ASN A 24 45.22 27.63 17.16
CA ASN A 24 46.48 26.93 17.02
C ASN A 24 46.29 25.81 15.98
N ILE A 25 46.72 26.07 14.74
CA ILE A 25 46.90 25.01 13.73
C ILE A 25 48.37 24.59 13.79
N SER A 26 48.62 23.34 14.17
CA SER A 26 49.95 22.73 14.09
C SER A 26 49.98 21.65 13.00
N GLY A 27 51.15 21.41 12.41
CA GLY A 27 51.30 20.49 11.28
C GLY A 27 52.50 20.86 10.39
N PRO A 28 52.49 20.45 9.10
CA PRO A 28 53.55 20.75 8.14
C PRO A 28 53.77 22.25 8.01
N GLU A 29 54.99 22.68 7.69
CA GLU A 29 55.25 24.10 7.45
C GLU A 29 54.33 24.62 6.32
N PRO A 30 53.41 25.57 6.61
CA PRO A 30 52.48 26.04 5.60
C PRO A 30 53.23 26.92 4.59
N ALA A 31 52.90 26.73 3.31
CA ALA A 31 53.43 27.53 2.22
C ALA A 31 52.96 28.99 2.29
N ILE A 32 51.83 29.26 2.96
CA ILE A 32 51.27 30.59 3.19
C ILE A 32 50.77 30.65 4.64
N LYS A 33 51.39 31.50 5.47
CA LYS A 33 50.80 32.03 6.71
C LYS A 33 50.41 33.47 6.45
N PHE A 34 49.13 33.80 6.54
CA PHE A 34 48.67 35.18 6.40
C PHE A 34 47.82 35.56 7.61
N ASN A 35 48.29 36.56 8.36
CA ASN A 35 47.63 37.13 9.52
C ASN A 35 47.79 38.66 9.48
N PRO A 36 46.99 39.38 8.67
CA PRO A 36 47.09 40.83 8.59
C PRO A 36 46.52 41.46 9.86
N GLU A 37 47.23 42.41 10.44
CA GLU A 37 46.75 43.18 11.60
C GLU A 37 45.39 43.81 11.30
N GLY A 38 44.41 43.59 12.18
CA GLY A 38 43.05 44.15 12.07
C GLY A 38 41.99 43.27 11.40
N TYR A 39 42.33 42.07 10.93
CA TYR A 39 41.34 41.10 10.41
C TYR A 39 41.15 39.91 11.36
N ASN A 40 39.90 39.42 11.45
CA ASN A 40 39.54 38.33 12.36
C ASN A 40 39.74 36.92 11.76
N TYR A 41 40.67 36.71 10.82
CA TYR A 41 40.91 35.39 10.21
C TYR A 41 42.35 35.18 9.74
N SER A 42 42.84 33.93 9.78
CA SER A 42 44.14 33.53 9.22
C SER A 42 44.05 32.29 8.31
N TYR A 43 44.93 32.18 7.31
CA TYR A 43 45.00 31.04 6.39
C TYR A 43 46.18 30.12 6.71
N TYR A 44 45.93 28.82 6.72
CA TYR A 44 46.96 27.79 6.78
C TYR A 44 46.94 26.98 5.48
N GLY A 45 47.87 27.31 4.56
CA GLY A 45 47.92 26.76 3.22
C GLY A 45 49.02 25.72 3.04
N ILE A 46 48.69 24.51 2.57
CA ILE A 46 49.66 23.49 2.13
C ILE A 46 49.57 23.35 0.62
N LEU A 47 50.72 23.42 -0.08
CA LEU A 47 50.79 23.31 -1.54
C LEU A 47 51.66 22.14 -2.02
N GLY A 48 52.29 21.39 -1.12
CA GLY A 48 53.29 20.37 -1.44
C GLY A 48 53.10 19.04 -0.72
N TYR A 49 54.14 18.23 -0.72
CA TYR A 49 54.15 16.85 -0.20
C TYR A 49 54.55 16.82 1.29
N ALA A 50 53.64 16.38 2.16
CA ALA A 50 53.83 16.33 3.61
C ALA A 50 53.34 14.99 4.21
N PRO A 51 54.06 13.88 3.96
CA PRO A 51 53.76 12.58 4.59
C PRO A 51 54.18 12.56 6.07
N GLY A 52 53.57 11.67 6.83
CA GLY A 52 53.91 11.41 8.24
C GLY A 52 53.49 12.47 9.24
N THR A 53 52.73 13.50 8.83
CA THR A 53 52.40 14.66 9.70
C THR A 53 50.88 14.82 9.86
N GLN A 54 50.41 15.03 11.09
CA GLN A 54 49.03 15.40 11.41
C GLN A 54 48.84 16.92 11.33
N ILE A 55 47.72 17.36 10.75
CA ILE A 55 47.25 18.75 10.87
C ILE A 55 46.24 18.78 12.03
N ASP A 56 46.57 19.52 13.08
CA ASP A 56 45.84 19.52 14.33
C ASP A 56 45.31 20.93 14.64
N ILE A 57 44.00 21.08 14.80
CA ILE A 57 43.29 22.35 14.97
C ILE A 57 42.60 22.38 16.33
N ARG A 58 43.05 23.29 17.22
CA ARG A 58 42.55 23.43 18.60
C ARG A 58 42.49 24.88 19.09
N GLY A 59 41.83 25.07 20.24
CA GLY A 59 41.78 26.31 21.01
C GLY A 59 40.52 27.15 20.78
N ASN A 60 40.23 28.03 21.74
CA ASN A 60 39.07 28.93 21.75
C ASN A 60 39.12 29.97 20.62
N ASN A 61 37.96 30.30 20.04
CA ASN A 61 37.77 31.34 19.02
C ASN A 61 38.69 31.19 17.80
N SER A 62 38.87 29.94 17.38
CA SER A 62 39.85 29.50 16.39
C SER A 62 39.50 29.83 14.93
N THR A 63 39.43 31.10 14.53
CA THR A 63 38.95 31.58 13.20
C THR A 63 39.83 31.30 11.96
N ASN A 64 40.45 30.13 11.86
CA ASN A 64 41.37 29.80 10.77
C ASN A 64 40.68 29.04 9.63
N SER A 65 41.12 29.28 8.39
CA SER A 65 40.76 28.45 7.23
C SER A 65 41.92 27.53 6.84
N LEU A 66 41.65 26.25 6.65
CA LEU A 66 42.61 25.27 6.12
C LEU A 66 42.46 25.18 4.60
N PHE A 67 43.56 25.37 3.87
CA PHE A 67 43.60 25.24 2.41
C PHE A 67 44.65 24.21 1.96
N LEU A 68 44.21 23.17 1.28
CA LEU A 68 45.08 22.22 0.58
C LEU A 68 45.00 22.48 -0.91
N GLY A 69 46.11 22.90 -1.52
CA GLY A 69 46.21 23.14 -2.97
C GLY A 69 46.15 21.85 -3.79
N ARG A 70 46.04 21.98 -5.12
CA ARG A 70 45.89 20.85 -6.05
C ARG A 70 47.00 19.79 -5.93
N TYR A 71 48.23 20.23 -5.61
CA TYR A 71 49.40 19.36 -5.48
C TYR A 71 49.72 19.00 -4.02
N ALA A 72 48.86 19.39 -3.08
CA ALA A 72 49.05 19.04 -1.68
C ALA A 72 48.84 17.54 -1.48
N TYR A 73 49.73 16.91 -0.71
CA TYR A 73 49.57 15.55 -0.23
C TYR A 73 49.83 15.53 1.28
N VAL A 74 48.88 15.02 2.06
CA VAL A 74 49.00 14.90 3.51
C VAL A 74 48.58 13.50 3.96
N LYS A 75 49.33 12.94 4.91
CA LYS A 75 49.05 11.65 5.53
C LYS A 75 49.68 11.62 6.92
N ASN A 76 48.91 11.30 7.95
CA ASN A 76 49.47 11.06 9.28
C ASN A 76 49.92 9.60 9.43
N GLY A 77 51.16 9.37 9.86
CA GLY A 77 51.70 8.03 10.10
C GLY A 77 51.54 7.03 8.94
N SER A 78 51.61 5.74 9.25
CA SER A 78 51.42 4.65 8.30
C SER A 78 49.94 4.39 8.00
N ASP A 79 49.08 4.56 9.00
CA ASP A 79 47.65 4.25 8.97
C ASP A 79 46.76 5.42 8.55
N GLY A 80 47.29 6.64 8.34
CA GLY A 80 46.51 7.81 7.93
C GLY A 80 45.51 8.32 8.97
N SER A 81 45.50 7.79 10.20
CA SER A 81 44.49 8.12 11.21
C SER A 81 44.62 9.57 11.67
N ARG A 82 43.49 10.29 11.74
CA ARG A 82 43.40 11.70 12.14
C ARG A 82 44.41 12.56 11.37
N THR A 83 44.44 12.44 10.05
CA THR A 83 45.37 13.23 9.22
C THR A 83 45.04 14.72 9.30
N ILE A 84 43.75 15.06 9.31
CA ILE A 84 43.25 16.37 9.74
C ILE A 84 42.41 16.13 10.99
N PHE A 85 42.74 16.79 12.08
CA PHE A 85 42.10 16.59 13.37
C PHE A 85 41.65 17.91 13.97
N VAL A 86 40.34 18.12 14.02
CA VAL A 86 39.70 19.22 14.74
C VAL A 86 39.14 18.66 16.03
N SER A 87 39.57 19.22 17.16
CA SER A 87 39.11 18.67 18.45
C SER A 87 38.99 19.69 19.57
N ALA A 88 37.85 19.66 20.27
CA ALA A 88 37.60 20.44 21.48
C ALA A 88 37.65 19.58 22.75
N THR A 89 37.95 20.26 23.86
CA THR A 89 37.85 19.78 25.25
C THR A 89 36.76 20.55 26.03
N THR A 90 36.65 20.33 27.34
CA THR A 90 35.66 20.99 28.21
C THR A 90 35.79 22.51 28.15
N ASP A 91 34.66 23.21 28.04
CA ASP A 91 34.55 24.68 27.89
C ASP A 91 35.23 25.28 26.63
N GLU A 92 35.86 24.46 25.78
CA GLU A 92 36.47 24.95 24.55
C GLU A 92 35.43 25.22 23.45
N LYS A 93 35.56 26.39 22.81
CA LYS A 93 34.70 26.82 21.70
C LYS A 93 35.54 26.99 20.43
N ILE A 94 35.50 25.98 19.58
CA ILE A 94 36.20 25.98 18.28
C ILE A 94 35.29 26.58 17.22
N ASP A 95 35.84 27.44 16.37
CA ASP A 95 35.11 28.08 15.25
C ASP A 95 35.97 28.14 13.99
N ILE A 96 35.86 27.15 13.11
CA ILE A 96 36.61 27.06 11.86
C ILE A 96 35.76 27.62 10.72
N ARG A 97 36.26 28.64 10.03
CA ARG A 97 35.50 29.23 8.91
C ARG A 97 35.39 28.30 7.70
N LYS A 98 36.50 27.69 7.27
CA LYS A 98 36.53 26.87 6.05
C LYS A 98 37.66 25.83 6.03
N ILE A 99 37.37 24.64 5.55
CA ILE A 99 38.32 23.60 5.16
C ILE A 99 38.15 23.35 3.66
N LEU A 100 39.14 23.68 2.85
CA LEU A 100 39.12 23.46 1.40
C LEU A 100 40.21 22.48 1.01
N ASN A 101 39.82 21.33 0.46
CA ASN A 101 40.73 20.34 -0.07
C ASN A 101 40.67 20.28 -1.61
N LYS A 102 41.76 20.64 -2.29
CA LYS A 102 41.94 20.38 -3.74
C LYS A 102 42.96 19.28 -4.02
N GLY A 103 43.65 18.77 -2.99
CA GLY A 103 44.75 17.82 -3.09
C GLY A 103 44.37 16.42 -2.60
N ILE A 104 45.33 15.72 -2.00
CA ILE A 104 45.18 14.35 -1.50
C ILE A 104 45.34 14.33 0.02
N VAL A 105 44.26 14.02 0.72
CA VAL A 105 44.29 13.63 2.13
C VAL A 105 44.29 12.10 2.17
N ALA A 106 45.48 11.50 2.19
CA ALA A 106 45.68 10.06 2.21
C ALA A 106 45.48 9.46 3.61
N GLY A 107 44.41 9.91 4.29
CA GLY A 107 44.02 9.55 5.63
C GLY A 107 42.69 10.21 6.00
N SER A 108 42.34 10.20 7.29
CA SER A 108 41.01 10.64 7.74
C SER A 108 40.94 12.13 8.09
N LEU A 109 39.81 12.75 7.79
CA LEU A 109 39.38 14.03 8.35
C LEU A 109 38.48 13.77 9.56
N ASN A 110 38.92 14.15 10.76
CA ASN A 110 38.20 13.94 12.01
C ASN A 110 37.82 15.27 12.66
N ILE A 111 36.55 15.44 13.00
CA ILE A 111 36.02 16.58 13.77
C ILE A 111 35.25 16.03 14.96
N GLN A 112 35.82 16.12 16.16
CA GLN A 112 35.29 15.40 17.31
C GLN A 112 35.78 15.90 18.67
N ASN A 113 35.13 15.46 19.74
CA ASN A 113 35.68 15.64 21.09
C ASN A 113 36.95 14.79 21.29
N ARG A 114 37.88 15.32 22.09
CA ARG A 114 39.15 14.66 22.40
C ARG A 114 39.08 13.73 23.62
N GLN A 115 38.21 14.09 24.55
CA GLN A 115 37.96 13.43 25.82
C GLN A 115 36.48 13.63 26.20
N ASP A 116 36.08 13.24 27.40
CA ASP A 116 34.74 13.58 27.91
C ASP A 116 34.66 15.10 28.07
N ILE A 117 33.64 15.72 27.47
CA ILE A 117 33.50 17.18 27.40
C ILE A 117 32.17 17.65 27.95
N ASN A 118 32.23 18.75 28.70
CA ASN A 118 31.08 19.50 29.17
C ASN A 118 31.15 20.92 28.60
N ASN A 119 30.02 21.49 28.16
CA ASN A 119 29.90 22.88 27.71
C ASN A 119 30.87 23.31 26.57
N GLY A 120 31.48 22.35 25.87
CA GLY A 120 32.31 22.60 24.69
C GLY A 120 31.47 22.71 23.41
N SER A 121 31.99 23.40 22.40
CA SER A 121 31.34 23.49 21.08
C SER A 121 32.35 23.46 19.94
N ILE A 122 32.01 22.75 18.86
CA ILE A 122 32.77 22.81 17.61
C ILE A 122 31.85 23.36 16.52
N HIS A 123 32.19 24.53 16.00
CA HIS A 123 31.59 25.09 14.80
C HIS A 123 32.56 24.98 13.63
N VAL A 124 32.07 24.51 12.48
CA VAL A 124 32.78 24.53 11.22
C VAL A 124 31.84 25.14 10.17
N GLY A 125 32.27 26.19 9.49
CA GLY A 125 31.53 26.78 8.39
C GLY A 125 31.46 25.82 7.20
N ASP A 126 32.40 25.95 6.25
CA ASP A 126 32.38 25.13 5.03
C ASP A 126 33.48 24.07 5.02
N ILE A 127 33.12 22.82 4.75
CA ILE A 127 34.04 21.79 4.26
C ILE A 127 33.79 21.63 2.76
N ASP A 128 34.81 21.86 1.94
CA ASP A 128 34.75 21.81 0.48
C ASP A 128 35.83 20.86 -0.04
N ASN A 129 35.45 19.61 -0.28
CA ASN A 129 36.32 18.60 -0.87
C ASN A 129 36.18 18.57 -2.40
N GLN A 130 37.24 18.96 -3.09
CA GLN A 130 37.39 18.91 -4.55
C GLN A 130 38.46 17.90 -4.98
N GLY A 131 39.25 17.40 -4.03
CA GLY A 131 40.31 16.42 -4.24
C GLY A 131 39.94 15.03 -3.71
N TYR A 132 40.92 14.34 -3.14
CA TYR A 132 40.74 13.03 -2.51
C TYR A 132 40.78 13.14 -0.99
N ILE A 133 39.86 12.48 -0.30
CA ILE A 133 39.94 12.17 1.13
C ILE A 133 39.69 10.68 1.29
N ARG A 134 40.46 9.99 2.14
CA ARG A 134 40.20 8.56 2.38
C ARG A 134 38.88 8.35 3.11
N ASP A 135 38.69 9.00 4.24
CA ASP A 135 37.48 8.89 5.06
C ASP A 135 37.23 10.14 5.91
N VAL A 136 35.98 10.33 6.33
CA VAL A 136 35.53 11.47 7.12
C VAL A 136 34.77 10.99 8.35
N TYR A 137 35.14 11.49 9.52
CA TYR A 137 34.42 11.29 10.77
C TYR A 137 34.09 12.64 11.40
N ILE A 138 32.81 12.87 11.69
CA ILE A 138 32.33 14.11 12.29
C ILE A 138 31.35 13.72 13.40
N GLY A 139 31.72 13.93 14.65
CA GLY A 139 30.83 13.55 15.73
C GLY A 139 31.31 13.80 17.15
N ILE A 140 30.35 13.74 18.07
CA ILE A 140 30.58 13.81 19.51
C ILE A 140 30.27 12.45 20.13
N TRP A 141 31.28 11.71 20.57
CA TRP A 141 31.11 10.38 21.15
C TRP A 141 30.86 10.45 22.66
N LYS A 142 30.19 9.42 23.23
CA LYS A 142 29.65 9.33 24.61
C LYS A 142 28.57 10.36 24.95
N GLU A 143 27.95 10.26 26.13
CA GLU A 143 26.92 11.18 26.64
C GLU A 143 27.49 12.55 27.07
N ASN A 144 28.22 13.20 26.17
CA ASN A 144 28.79 14.52 26.41
C ASN A 144 27.76 15.63 26.16
N HIS A 145 27.88 16.74 26.89
CA HIS A 145 26.99 17.91 26.79
C HIS A 145 27.56 18.98 25.84
N ALA A 146 28.01 18.56 24.66
CA ALA A 146 28.63 19.44 23.68
C ALA A 146 27.83 19.49 22.39
N THR A 147 28.04 20.57 21.63
CA THR A 147 27.36 20.79 20.35
C THR A 147 28.37 20.77 19.21
N LEU A 148 27.96 20.19 18.08
CA LEU A 148 28.73 20.26 16.83
C LEU A 148 27.83 20.86 15.76
N THR A 149 28.26 21.97 15.16
CA THR A 149 27.54 22.61 14.05
C THR A 149 28.44 22.69 12.83
N LEU A 150 27.90 22.30 11.68
CA LEU A 150 28.55 22.36 10.37
C LEU A 150 27.65 23.12 9.39
N ASP A 151 28.05 24.29 8.89
CA ASP A 151 27.20 25.05 7.96
C ASP A 151 27.03 24.31 6.63
N SER A 152 28.13 23.84 6.03
CA SER A 152 28.06 22.98 4.86
C SER A 152 29.21 21.98 4.70
N PHE A 153 28.85 20.77 4.29
CA PHE A 153 29.75 19.75 3.75
C PHE A 153 29.49 19.62 2.25
N LYS A 154 30.52 19.86 1.43
CA LYS A 154 30.47 19.76 -0.03
C LYS A 154 31.54 18.78 -0.50
N ASN A 155 31.13 17.80 -1.28
CA ASN A 155 32.03 16.89 -1.97
C ASN A 155 31.81 16.98 -3.48
N SER A 156 32.82 17.42 -4.22
CA SER A 156 32.91 17.34 -5.69
C SER A 156 34.05 16.43 -6.17
N GLY A 157 34.94 16.05 -5.25
CA GLY A 157 36.01 15.09 -5.50
C GLY A 157 35.62 13.65 -5.14
N LEU A 158 36.60 12.90 -4.64
CA LEU A 158 36.48 11.49 -4.27
C LEU A 158 36.65 11.32 -2.76
N ILE A 159 35.69 10.64 -2.14
CA ILE A 159 35.83 10.06 -0.81
C ILE A 159 35.76 8.55 -0.96
N TYR A 160 36.87 7.85 -0.67
CA TYR A 160 36.95 6.41 -0.87
C TYR A 160 37.76 5.73 0.23
N ASN A 161 37.03 4.95 1.03
CA ASN A 161 37.60 4.14 2.10
C ASN A 161 37.52 2.65 1.74
N THR A 162 38.66 1.96 1.78
CA THR A 162 38.77 0.55 1.41
C THR A 162 38.48 -0.42 2.55
N SER A 163 38.27 0.05 3.79
CA SER A 163 38.11 -0.84 4.95
C SER A 163 36.96 -0.49 5.88
N ASP A 164 36.37 0.70 5.76
CA ASP A 164 35.33 1.20 6.65
C ASP A 164 34.33 2.09 5.89
N ASN A 165 33.49 2.80 6.64
CA ASN A 165 32.57 3.81 6.15
C ASN A 165 33.31 4.91 5.39
N GLY A 166 32.67 5.48 4.37
CA GLY A 166 33.22 6.64 3.65
C GLY A 166 33.12 7.93 4.50
N ILE A 167 31.91 8.23 4.96
CA ILE A 167 31.60 9.34 5.86
C ILE A 167 30.81 8.79 7.05
N PHE A 168 31.15 9.23 8.25
CA PHE A 168 30.43 8.88 9.47
C PHE A 168 30.09 10.12 10.30
N PHE A 169 28.79 10.34 10.50
CA PHE A 169 28.22 11.31 11.43
C PHE A 169 27.67 10.63 12.67
N GLU A 170 28.06 11.05 13.87
CA GLU A 170 27.44 10.55 15.11
C GLU A 170 27.48 11.54 16.27
N GLY A 171 26.64 11.30 17.27
CA GLY A 171 26.70 12.01 18.55
C GLY A 171 25.42 12.71 18.91
N LYS A 172 25.47 13.42 20.03
CA LYS A 172 24.38 14.27 20.52
C LYS A 172 24.55 15.69 19.98
N ASP A 173 23.44 16.31 19.60
CA ASP A 173 23.38 17.70 19.14
C ASP A 173 24.32 18.03 17.96
N VAL A 174 24.38 17.11 17.00
CA VAL A 174 25.10 17.29 15.73
C VAL A 174 24.16 17.94 14.70
N ASN A 175 24.49 19.16 14.27
CA ASN A 175 23.67 19.96 13.37
C ASN A 175 24.44 20.26 12.07
N ILE A 176 23.92 19.79 10.94
CA ILE A 176 24.49 19.98 9.61
C ILE A 176 23.53 20.84 8.80
N GLY A 177 23.96 22.03 8.40
CA GLY A 177 23.17 22.94 7.57
C GLY A 177 22.92 22.34 6.18
N LYS A 178 23.99 21.96 5.47
CA LYS A 178 23.92 21.36 4.13
C LYS A 178 24.94 20.24 3.97
N PHE A 179 24.50 19.11 3.45
CA PHE A 179 25.34 18.04 2.92
C PHE A 179 25.10 17.97 1.41
N ILE A 180 26.13 18.21 0.60
CA ILE A 180 26.03 18.24 -0.86
C ILE A 180 27.10 17.33 -1.46
N ASN A 181 26.67 16.30 -2.17
CA ASN A 181 27.55 15.46 -2.96
C ASN A 181 27.30 15.68 -4.46
N THR A 182 28.34 16.08 -5.19
CA THR A 182 28.40 16.15 -6.66
C THR A 182 29.47 15.21 -7.23
N GLY A 183 30.38 14.71 -6.38
CA GLY A 183 31.43 13.77 -6.72
C GLY A 183 31.06 12.32 -6.37
N ILE A 184 32.05 11.58 -5.87
CA ILE A 184 31.92 10.16 -5.54
C ILE A 184 32.19 9.94 -4.05
N ILE A 185 31.29 9.23 -3.36
CA ILE A 185 31.47 8.77 -1.99
C ILE A 185 31.25 7.26 -1.95
N VAL A 186 32.28 6.50 -1.57
CA VAL A 186 32.22 5.04 -1.52
C VAL A 186 32.91 4.53 -0.25
N GLY A 187 32.15 3.81 0.59
CA GLY A 187 32.69 2.95 1.65
C GLY A 187 32.88 1.52 1.15
N ASN A 188 33.59 0.68 1.92
CA ASN A 188 33.84 -0.71 1.55
C ASN A 188 33.35 -1.70 2.63
N HIS A 189 32.89 -2.86 2.18
CA HIS A 189 32.53 -4.04 2.95
C HIS A 189 33.65 -5.07 2.83
N THR A 190 34.55 -5.11 3.80
CA THR A 190 35.39 -6.28 4.03
C THR A 190 34.70 -7.20 5.04
N ASN A 191 34.51 -8.48 4.70
CA ASN A 191 34.19 -9.59 5.61
C ASN A 191 33.09 -9.32 6.67
N ASN A 192 31.82 -9.26 6.26
CA ASN A 192 30.62 -9.14 7.13
C ASN A 192 30.48 -7.84 7.95
N SER A 193 31.09 -6.74 7.52
CA SER A 193 30.95 -5.44 8.17
C SER A 193 29.63 -4.75 7.79
N ASN A 194 29.00 -4.00 8.71
CA ASN A 194 27.77 -3.25 8.44
C ASN A 194 28.07 -1.86 7.82
N ASN A 195 29.07 -1.75 6.97
CA ASN A 195 29.60 -0.46 6.51
C ASN A 195 28.70 0.20 5.46
N ALA A 196 28.61 1.53 5.56
CA ALA A 196 27.89 2.41 4.66
C ALA A 196 28.85 3.36 3.92
N SER A 197 28.42 3.91 2.79
CA SER A 197 29.18 5.01 2.17
C SER A 197 28.97 6.32 2.93
N VAL A 198 27.75 6.52 3.46
CA VAL A 198 27.46 7.55 4.44
C VAL A 198 26.68 6.93 5.60
N LEU A 199 27.24 6.99 6.81
CA LEU A 199 26.61 6.53 8.05
C LEU A 199 26.21 7.73 8.91
N ILE A 200 24.99 7.72 9.43
CA ILE A 200 24.47 8.67 10.42
C ILE A 200 23.98 7.87 11.63
N GLY A 201 24.59 8.09 12.79
CA GLY A 201 24.29 7.34 14.02
C GLY A 201 25.11 6.05 14.16
N LYS A 202 25.02 5.39 15.33
CA LYS A 202 25.89 4.27 15.70
C LYS A 202 25.10 3.04 16.13
N SER A 203 25.56 1.85 15.73
CA SER A 203 24.88 0.58 16.02
C SER A 203 24.88 0.14 17.49
N SER A 204 25.75 0.69 18.36
CA SER A 204 26.12 -0.02 19.59
C SER A 204 25.71 0.57 20.94
N THR A 205 25.29 1.85 21.11
CA THR A 205 24.83 2.43 22.41
C THR A 205 24.57 3.97 22.40
N ASN A 206 24.20 4.60 21.28
CA ASN A 206 24.20 6.08 21.24
C ASN A 206 22.80 6.72 21.41
N HIS A 207 22.60 7.49 22.50
CA HIS A 207 21.45 8.37 22.78
C HIS A 207 21.50 9.71 22.00
N GLY A 208 22.12 9.71 20.83
CA GLY A 208 22.44 10.93 20.09
C GLY A 208 21.28 11.48 19.25
N ASN A 209 21.49 12.66 18.69
CA ASN A 209 20.61 13.22 17.67
C ASN A 209 21.45 13.89 16.58
N THR A 210 21.06 13.66 15.32
CA THR A 210 21.68 14.31 14.17
C THR A 210 20.60 15.02 13.37
N THR A 211 20.79 16.31 13.13
CA THR A 211 19.91 17.11 12.28
C THR A 211 20.63 17.53 11.01
N ILE A 212 20.03 17.28 9.85
CA ILE A 212 20.52 17.73 8.55
C ILE A 212 19.44 18.58 7.88
N ASN A 213 19.69 19.87 7.66
CA ASN A 213 18.68 20.73 7.04
C ASN A 213 18.54 20.46 5.52
N LEU A 214 19.63 20.20 4.80
CA LEU A 214 19.59 19.76 3.41
C LEU A 214 20.58 18.62 3.17
N PHE A 215 20.11 17.47 2.75
CA PHE A 215 20.90 16.38 2.19
C PHE A 215 20.65 16.33 0.68
N LEU A 216 21.62 16.75 -0.14
CA LEU A 216 21.51 16.80 -1.59
C LEU A 216 22.56 15.89 -2.23
N ASN A 217 22.11 14.84 -2.91
CA ASN A 217 22.95 14.04 -3.78
C ASN A 217 22.73 14.39 -5.25
N GLN A 218 23.80 14.73 -5.94
CA GLN A 218 23.90 15.00 -7.38
C GLN A 218 25.09 14.25 -8.00
N GLY A 219 25.76 13.38 -7.24
CA GLY A 219 26.83 12.52 -7.68
C GLY A 219 26.55 11.05 -7.35
N LEU A 220 27.62 10.26 -7.20
CA LEU A 220 27.50 8.86 -6.80
C LEU A 220 27.68 8.72 -5.29
N ILE A 221 26.72 8.09 -4.62
CA ILE A 221 26.90 7.55 -3.27
C ILE A 221 26.77 6.02 -3.33
N GLY A 222 27.83 5.34 -2.91
CA GLY A 222 27.88 3.90 -2.76
C GLY A 222 28.24 3.10 -3.99
N SER A 223 28.37 1.79 -3.77
CA SER A 223 28.85 0.81 -4.73
C SER A 223 28.32 -0.59 -4.37
N ASN A 224 28.52 -1.57 -5.24
CA ASN A 224 28.31 -2.98 -4.94
C ASN A 224 29.29 -3.54 -3.87
N MET A 225 30.23 -2.72 -3.40
CA MET A 225 31.13 -3.07 -2.31
C MET A 225 30.66 -2.54 -0.96
N ALA A 226 29.67 -1.65 -0.88
CA ALA A 226 29.15 -1.17 0.42
C ALA A 226 27.86 -1.91 0.78
N LYS A 227 27.69 -2.32 2.04
CA LYS A 227 26.42 -2.92 2.49
C LYS A 227 25.29 -1.90 2.35
N TYR A 228 25.56 -0.67 2.77
CA TYR A 228 24.64 0.46 2.66
C TYR A 228 25.20 1.59 1.79
N GLY A 229 24.32 2.26 1.05
CA GLY A 229 24.66 3.52 0.37
C GLY A 229 24.67 4.63 1.41
N VAL A 230 23.47 4.94 1.92
CA VAL A 230 23.26 5.83 3.06
C VAL A 230 22.51 5.07 4.15
N GLN A 231 23.03 5.13 5.39
CA GLN A 231 22.44 4.46 6.54
C GLN A 231 22.20 5.46 7.66
N PHE A 232 20.96 5.57 8.11
CA PHE A 232 20.58 6.20 9.37
C PHE A 232 20.35 5.10 10.40
N ASP A 233 21.33 4.88 11.27
CA ASP A 233 21.31 3.81 12.26
C ASP A 233 20.89 4.35 13.64
N SER A 234 19.83 3.78 14.18
CA SER A 234 19.30 4.15 15.50
C SER A 234 19.89 3.33 16.64
N GLY A 235 20.75 2.34 16.37
CA GLY A 235 21.28 1.41 17.35
C GLY A 235 20.46 0.13 17.55
N LYS A 236 21.01 -0.81 18.33
CA LYS A 236 20.35 -2.06 18.75
C LYS A 236 19.29 -1.84 19.84
N ASP A 237 18.41 -2.81 19.99
CA ASP A 237 17.51 -2.90 21.13
C ASP A 237 18.27 -3.64 22.24
N GLU A 238 18.62 -2.96 23.33
CA GLU A 238 19.31 -3.60 24.46
C GLU A 238 18.31 -4.34 25.37
N GLY A 239 18.32 -5.68 25.32
CA GLY A 239 17.59 -6.55 26.25
C GLY A 239 16.05 -6.49 26.17
N ASN A 240 15.38 -7.12 27.13
CA ASN A 240 13.91 -7.17 27.26
C ASN A 240 13.28 -5.82 27.65
N ASN A 241 13.99 -4.69 27.54
CA ASN A 241 13.48 -3.38 27.92
C ASN A 241 13.17 -2.53 26.66
N PRO A 242 11.91 -2.47 26.20
CA PRO A 242 11.54 -1.84 24.94
C PRO A 242 11.47 -0.30 25.03
N ARG A 243 12.22 0.35 25.93
CA ARG A 243 12.15 1.81 26.09
C ARG A 243 12.75 2.48 24.86
N HIS A 244 11.87 2.96 23.99
CA HIS A 244 12.15 3.64 22.73
C HIS A 244 12.94 4.96 22.87
N GLU A 245 13.14 5.45 24.09
CA GLU A 245 13.64 6.79 24.39
C GLU A 245 15.15 6.94 24.16
N ASP A 246 15.87 5.83 24.10
CA ASP A 246 17.34 5.77 24.16
C ASP A 246 18.03 5.60 22.79
N ARG A 247 17.27 5.61 21.70
CA ARG A 247 17.79 5.40 20.34
C ARG A 247 18.31 6.70 19.71
N HIS A 248 19.34 6.58 18.87
CA HIS A 248 19.76 7.71 18.04
C HIS A 248 18.60 8.16 17.15
N LYS A 249 18.36 9.47 17.09
CA LYS A 249 17.30 10.10 16.30
C LYS A 249 17.91 10.94 15.19
N ALA A 250 17.55 10.64 13.94
CA ALA A 250 17.97 11.45 12.81
C ALA A 250 16.80 12.31 12.31
N THR A 251 17.06 13.58 12.04
CA THR A 251 16.10 14.50 11.43
C THR A 251 16.68 15.08 10.15
N VAL A 252 15.99 14.94 9.02
CA VAL A 252 16.38 15.51 7.73
C VAL A 252 15.25 16.37 7.18
N LYS A 253 15.44 17.67 7.05
CA LYS A 253 14.35 18.52 6.53
C LYS A 253 14.13 18.30 5.02
N HIS A 254 15.20 18.25 4.24
CA HIS A 254 15.13 17.96 2.81
C HIS A 254 16.16 16.92 2.42
N PHE A 255 15.72 15.73 2.04
CA PHE A 255 16.53 14.70 1.40
C PHE A 255 16.21 14.71 -0.09
N ILE A 256 17.18 15.09 -0.92
CA ILE A 256 17.01 15.23 -2.37
C ILE A 256 18.07 14.40 -3.06
N ASN A 257 17.64 13.40 -3.83
CA ASN A 257 18.49 12.61 -4.71
C ASN A 257 18.20 12.96 -6.17
N THR A 258 19.21 13.46 -6.88
CA THR A 258 19.16 13.80 -8.32
C THR A 258 20.18 13.00 -9.14
N ALA A 259 20.80 12.01 -8.52
CA ALA A 259 21.79 11.14 -9.15
C ALA A 259 21.67 9.71 -8.58
N THR A 260 22.76 8.94 -8.52
CA THR A 260 22.71 7.54 -8.09
C THR A 260 23.09 7.36 -6.61
N ILE A 261 22.22 6.67 -5.89
CA ILE A 261 22.55 6.00 -4.62
C ILE A 261 22.46 4.49 -4.87
N GLN A 262 23.54 3.76 -4.57
CA GLN A 262 23.56 2.32 -4.75
C GLN A 262 24.27 1.58 -3.62
N ALA A 263 23.91 0.32 -3.42
CA ALA A 263 24.56 -0.56 -2.46
C ALA A 263 24.48 -2.03 -2.87
N LYS A 264 25.27 -2.85 -2.19
CA LYS A 264 25.17 -4.30 -2.25
C LYS A 264 23.84 -4.80 -1.67
N ASP A 265 23.49 -4.36 -0.47
CA ASP A 265 22.31 -4.87 0.25
C ASP A 265 21.20 -3.82 0.34
N THR A 266 21.43 -2.67 0.99
CA THR A 266 20.38 -1.66 1.14
C THR A 266 20.86 -0.27 0.75
N ALA A 267 20.32 0.30 -0.32
CA ALA A 267 20.82 1.59 -0.83
C ALA A 267 20.55 2.74 0.15
N LEU A 268 19.35 2.77 0.73
CA LEU A 268 18.97 3.72 1.76
C LEU A 268 18.28 3.01 2.93
N HIS A 269 18.90 3.07 4.11
CA HIS A 269 18.35 2.52 5.33
C HIS A 269 17.96 3.65 6.29
N LEU A 270 16.69 3.68 6.71
CA LEU A 270 16.12 4.69 7.61
C LEU A 270 15.63 4.03 8.90
N SER A 271 16.31 4.28 10.01
CA SER A 271 15.87 3.81 11.33
C SER A 271 15.64 4.99 12.26
N ASN A 272 14.47 5.07 12.89
CA ASN A 272 14.10 6.16 13.82
C ASN A 272 14.40 7.56 13.23
N THR A 273 14.04 7.73 11.97
CA THR A 273 14.37 8.92 11.18
C THR A 273 13.11 9.75 10.91
N THR A 274 13.22 11.06 11.02
CA THR A 274 12.18 12.01 10.60
C THR A 274 12.64 12.74 9.36
N ILE A 275 11.88 12.65 8.26
CA ILE A 275 12.15 13.37 7.01
C ILE A 275 10.95 14.25 6.65
N THR A 276 11.14 15.56 6.48
CA THR A 276 10.03 16.40 6.00
C THR A 276 9.80 16.18 4.50
N ASN A 277 10.83 16.31 3.68
CA ASN A 277 10.72 16.11 2.23
C ASN A 277 11.78 15.13 1.75
N PHE A 278 11.34 13.98 1.27
CA PHE A 278 12.14 12.99 0.56
C PHE A 278 11.81 13.06 -0.93
N LEU A 279 12.77 13.46 -1.75
CA LEU A 279 12.63 13.58 -3.20
C LEU A 279 13.67 12.70 -3.88
N ASN A 280 13.21 11.67 -4.58
CA ASN A 280 14.03 10.90 -5.50
C ASN A 280 13.71 11.28 -6.95
N MET A 281 14.66 11.90 -7.65
CA MET A 281 14.53 12.34 -9.05
C MET A 281 15.37 11.50 -10.01
N ASP A 282 16.22 10.61 -9.51
CA ASP A 282 17.01 9.67 -10.32
C ASP A 282 17.05 8.30 -9.61
N THR A 283 18.21 7.68 -9.41
CA THR A 283 18.28 6.24 -9.16
C THR A 283 18.65 5.92 -7.72
N ILE A 284 17.85 5.08 -7.08
CA ILE A 284 18.17 4.39 -5.82
C ILE A 284 18.05 2.90 -6.06
N LYS A 285 19.16 2.15 -5.95
CA LYS A 285 19.16 0.71 -6.29
C LYS A 285 20.02 -0.15 -5.38
N ALA A 286 19.58 -1.38 -5.13
CA ALA A 286 20.39 -2.39 -4.46
C ALA A 286 20.64 -3.59 -5.37
N GLU A 287 21.79 -4.24 -5.22
CA GLU A 287 22.15 -5.43 -6.00
C GLU A 287 21.43 -6.69 -5.47
N ASN A 288 21.48 -6.93 -4.16
CA ASN A 288 20.97 -8.14 -3.52
C ASN A 288 19.74 -7.88 -2.64
N GLY A 289 19.61 -6.67 -2.08
CA GLY A 289 18.58 -6.37 -1.08
C GLY A 289 17.60 -5.28 -1.48
N LYS A 290 17.24 -4.40 -0.55
CA LYS A 290 16.19 -3.40 -0.71
C LYS A 290 16.76 -2.10 -1.24
N ALA A 291 16.08 -1.40 -2.13
CA ALA A 291 16.49 -0.03 -2.44
C ALA A 291 16.30 0.87 -1.21
N ILE A 292 15.14 0.77 -0.56
CA ILE A 292 14.80 1.56 0.63
C ILE A 292 14.22 0.64 1.71
N ASP A 293 14.74 0.74 2.93
CA ASP A 293 14.25 0.00 4.10
C ASP A 293 14.04 0.97 5.26
N THR A 294 12.81 1.03 5.78
CA THR A 294 12.50 1.83 6.97
C THR A 294 12.21 0.92 8.17
N LEU A 295 12.67 1.33 9.35
CA LEU A 295 12.45 0.62 10.60
C LEU A 295 12.21 1.60 11.76
N LYS A 296 11.74 1.05 12.88
CA LYS A 296 11.81 1.67 14.22
C LYS A 296 11.25 3.10 14.26
N GLN A 297 9.99 3.31 13.86
CA GLN A 297 9.28 4.61 13.93
C GLN A 297 9.85 5.68 12.99
N THR A 298 9.93 5.36 11.71
CA THR A 298 10.32 6.34 10.68
C THR A 298 9.13 7.22 10.30
N ASN A 299 9.31 8.54 10.32
CA ASN A 299 8.29 9.52 9.97
C ASN A 299 8.69 10.26 8.69
N ILE A 300 7.84 10.25 7.66
CA ILE A 300 8.09 11.00 6.42
C ILE A 300 6.87 11.85 6.08
N THR A 301 7.00 13.17 6.00
CA THR A 301 5.85 14.01 5.60
C THR A 301 5.57 13.84 4.11
N ASN A 302 6.56 14.07 3.25
CA ASN A 302 6.41 13.94 1.80
C ASN A 302 7.46 12.99 1.24
N PHE A 303 7.03 11.83 0.76
CA PHE A 303 7.82 10.90 -0.03
C PHE A 303 7.45 11.05 -1.50
N ILE A 304 8.36 11.58 -2.31
CA ILE A 304 8.16 11.84 -3.73
C ILE A 304 9.19 11.04 -4.53
N ASN A 305 8.71 10.13 -5.37
CA ASN A 305 9.52 9.43 -6.35
C ASN A 305 9.15 9.88 -7.76
N ALA A 306 10.09 10.53 -8.45
CA ALA A 306 10.04 10.84 -9.88
C ALA A 306 11.10 10.07 -10.69
N GLY A 307 12.09 9.49 -10.02
CA GLY A 307 13.13 8.66 -10.63
C GLY A 307 12.85 7.16 -10.56
N THR A 308 13.92 6.37 -10.45
CA THR A 308 13.89 4.91 -10.37
C THR A 308 14.28 4.42 -8.98
N ILE A 309 13.45 3.56 -8.39
CA ILE A 309 13.76 2.81 -7.17
C ILE A 309 13.74 1.32 -7.51
N GLN A 310 14.87 0.62 -7.34
CA GLN A 310 15.00 -0.76 -7.78
C GLN A 310 15.60 -1.68 -6.71
N GLY A 311 14.81 -2.68 -6.31
CA GLY A 311 15.26 -3.77 -5.43
C GLY A 311 16.12 -4.80 -6.15
N GLY A 312 16.95 -5.49 -5.37
CA GLY A 312 17.81 -6.57 -5.81
C GLY A 312 17.07 -7.91 -6.01
N SER A 313 17.84 -8.95 -6.37
CA SER A 313 17.36 -10.22 -6.93
C SER A 313 16.30 -11.01 -6.14
N SER A 314 16.15 -10.80 -4.83
CA SER A 314 15.26 -11.61 -3.97
C SER A 314 14.43 -10.84 -2.95
N GLN A 315 14.46 -9.51 -3.01
CA GLN A 315 13.84 -8.65 -2.00
C GLN A 315 12.84 -7.68 -2.61
N GLU A 316 12.08 -7.07 -1.71
CA GLU A 316 11.24 -5.93 -2.03
C GLU A 316 12.07 -4.68 -2.40
N ALA A 317 11.57 -3.81 -3.27
CA ALA A 317 12.26 -2.56 -3.61
C ALA A 317 12.21 -1.58 -2.44
N ILE A 318 11.01 -1.41 -1.87
CA ILE A 318 10.76 -0.54 -0.72
C ILE A 318 10.05 -1.33 0.36
N LYS A 319 10.59 -1.29 1.58
CA LYS A 319 9.87 -1.72 2.78
C LYS A 319 9.62 -0.53 3.68
N PHE A 320 8.35 -0.27 3.94
CA PHE A 320 7.91 0.64 4.99
C PHE A 320 7.48 -0.15 6.21
N ALA A 321 8.39 -0.29 7.19
CA ALA A 321 8.07 -0.93 8.46
C ALA A 321 8.02 0.08 9.62
N ASP A 322 6.98 -0.04 10.45
CA ASP A 322 6.76 0.81 11.62
C ASP A 322 6.85 2.31 11.26
N SER A 323 6.22 2.72 10.16
CA SER A 323 6.37 4.06 9.59
C SER A 323 5.09 4.87 9.62
N VAL A 324 5.22 6.19 9.75
CA VAL A 324 4.12 7.14 9.58
C VAL A 324 4.46 8.05 8.40
N ILE A 325 3.65 7.99 7.35
CA ILE A 325 3.90 8.74 6.12
C ILE A 325 2.66 9.54 5.74
N THR A 326 2.78 10.86 5.61
CA THR A 326 1.63 11.68 5.23
C THR A 326 1.33 11.53 3.74
N ASN A 327 2.31 11.75 2.88
CA ASN A 327 2.12 11.70 1.44
C ASN A 327 3.18 10.81 0.78
N ILE A 328 2.73 9.83 0.00
CA ILE A 328 3.53 9.08 -0.96
C ILE A 328 3.05 9.47 -2.35
N LEU A 329 3.92 10.09 -3.15
CA LEU A 329 3.67 10.42 -4.54
C LEU A 329 4.67 9.70 -5.44
N ASN A 330 4.19 8.73 -6.22
CA ASN A 330 4.98 8.07 -7.25
C ASN A 330 4.59 8.59 -8.63
N THR A 331 5.54 9.18 -9.34
CA THR A 331 5.47 9.58 -10.76
C THR A 331 6.52 8.84 -11.60
N GLY A 332 7.54 8.25 -10.95
CA GLY A 332 8.60 7.47 -11.58
C GLY A 332 8.35 5.96 -11.58
N ASN A 333 9.44 5.19 -11.58
CA ASN A 333 9.43 3.73 -11.60
C ASN A 333 9.85 3.15 -10.24
N ILE A 334 9.06 2.22 -9.71
CA ILE A 334 9.42 1.40 -8.55
C ILE A 334 9.37 -0.06 -8.97
N GLU A 335 10.52 -0.72 -8.99
CA GLU A 335 10.66 -2.11 -9.44
C GLU A 335 11.22 -3.00 -8.33
N GLY A 336 10.40 -3.95 -7.89
CA GLY A 336 10.85 -5.08 -7.08
C GLY A 336 11.13 -6.29 -7.95
N LYS A 337 12.10 -7.12 -7.54
CA LYS A 337 12.15 -8.48 -8.07
C LYS A 337 11.06 -9.34 -7.43
N LYS A 338 10.89 -9.24 -6.11
CA LYS A 338 9.83 -9.96 -5.39
C LYS A 338 8.60 -9.09 -5.13
N GLN A 339 8.74 -8.01 -4.34
CA GLN A 339 7.67 -7.02 -4.19
C GLN A 339 8.16 -5.61 -4.51
N ALA A 340 7.34 -4.73 -5.07
CA ALA A 340 7.77 -3.36 -5.28
C ALA A 340 7.70 -2.56 -3.97
N ILE A 341 6.56 -2.59 -3.29
CA ILE A 341 6.33 -1.87 -2.04
C ILE A 341 5.66 -2.78 -1.02
N VAL A 342 6.21 -2.83 0.19
CA VAL A 342 5.61 -3.55 1.33
C VAL A 342 5.37 -2.58 2.48
N PHE A 343 4.14 -2.52 2.98
CA PHE A 343 3.76 -1.79 4.18
C PHE A 343 3.52 -2.76 5.34
N THR A 344 4.26 -2.60 6.43
CA THR A 344 4.10 -3.38 7.66
C THR A 344 4.00 -2.45 8.87
N ARG A 345 2.94 -2.57 9.67
CA ARG A 345 2.67 -1.72 10.85
C ARG A 345 2.82 -0.22 10.56
N SER A 346 2.41 0.20 9.37
CA SER A 346 2.60 1.56 8.89
C SER A 346 1.28 2.31 8.75
N LYS A 347 1.31 3.63 8.99
CA LYS A 347 0.17 4.53 8.80
C LYS A 347 0.46 5.49 7.66
N ILE A 348 -0.37 5.45 6.63
CA ILE A 348 -0.25 6.28 5.44
C ILE A 348 -1.52 7.10 5.29
N THR A 349 -1.41 8.42 5.14
CA THR A 349 -2.57 9.26 4.82
C THR A 349 -2.89 9.20 3.34
N ASN A 350 -1.94 9.58 2.46
CA ASN A 350 -2.15 9.59 1.01
C ASN A 350 -1.10 8.74 0.30
N PHE A 351 -1.55 7.76 -0.48
CA PHE A 351 -0.75 7.02 -1.44
C PHE A 351 -1.26 7.34 -2.84
N ILE A 352 -0.46 8.03 -3.64
CA ILE A 352 -0.81 8.47 -4.99
C ILE A 352 0.21 7.90 -5.97
N ASN A 353 -0.25 7.02 -6.86
CA ASN A 353 0.54 6.48 -7.95
C ASN A 353 0.05 6.99 -9.30
N SER A 354 0.94 7.66 -10.03
CA SER A 354 0.78 8.08 -11.44
C SER A 354 1.90 7.53 -12.34
N GLY A 355 2.95 6.96 -11.75
CA GLY A 355 4.03 6.28 -12.45
C GLY A 355 3.81 4.77 -12.56
N THR A 356 4.91 4.02 -12.55
CA THR A 356 4.90 2.55 -12.65
C THR A 356 5.37 1.91 -11.36
N ILE A 357 4.64 0.92 -10.89
CA ILE A 357 5.01 0.06 -9.76
C ILE A 357 4.93 -1.39 -10.24
N LYS A 358 6.04 -2.11 -10.22
CA LYS A 358 6.08 -3.47 -10.78
C LYS A 358 6.89 -4.47 -9.95
N SER A 359 6.40 -5.71 -9.92
CA SER A 359 7.18 -6.89 -9.53
C SER A 359 7.53 -7.72 -10.77
N THR A 360 8.75 -8.30 -10.81
CA THR A 360 9.30 -8.88 -12.06
C THR A 360 9.79 -10.33 -11.98
N ASN A 361 10.10 -10.89 -10.79
CA ASN A 361 10.30 -12.33 -10.65
C ASN A 361 8.96 -13.03 -10.41
N GLY A 362 8.88 -14.28 -10.88
CA GLY A 362 7.62 -15.03 -10.97
C GLY A 362 7.76 -16.48 -10.56
N SER A 363 8.67 -16.78 -9.66
CA SER A 363 8.94 -18.15 -9.22
C SER A 363 8.33 -18.47 -7.85
N GLY A 364 7.57 -17.55 -7.23
CA GLY A 364 6.97 -17.81 -5.91
C GLY A 364 5.62 -17.13 -5.64
N ASN A 365 4.87 -17.69 -4.69
CA ASN A 365 3.57 -17.18 -4.21
C ASN A 365 3.67 -15.84 -3.44
N LYS A 366 4.65 -14.96 -3.71
CA LYS A 366 4.86 -13.70 -2.96
C LYS A 366 5.32 -12.56 -3.86
N ASP A 367 5.01 -12.63 -5.14
CA ASP A 367 5.56 -11.74 -6.17
C ASP A 367 4.62 -10.55 -6.45
N ASN A 368 4.17 -9.88 -5.37
CA ASN A 368 3.15 -8.83 -5.44
C ASN A 368 3.75 -7.46 -5.70
N ALA A 369 3.11 -6.59 -6.51
CA ALA A 369 3.64 -5.24 -6.68
C ALA A 369 3.52 -4.44 -5.37
N ILE A 370 2.33 -4.43 -4.77
CA ILE A 370 2.06 -3.75 -3.50
C ILE A 370 1.47 -4.74 -2.50
N GLU A 371 2.06 -4.82 -1.31
CA GLU A 371 1.53 -5.58 -0.18
C GLU A 371 1.28 -4.67 1.03
N VAL A 372 0.06 -4.67 1.55
CA VAL A 372 -0.34 -3.95 2.77
C VAL A 372 -0.64 -4.98 3.87
N ASN A 373 0.23 -5.09 4.87
CA ASN A 373 0.15 -6.11 5.91
C ASN A 373 0.40 -5.55 7.32
N GLY A 374 0.31 -6.41 8.34
CA GLY A 374 0.70 -6.10 9.72
C GLY A 374 0.00 -4.89 10.34
N ASN A 375 -1.34 -4.87 10.43
CA ASN A 375 -2.13 -3.73 10.97
C ASN A 375 -1.80 -2.37 10.32
N SER A 376 -1.25 -2.35 9.10
CA SER A 376 -1.05 -1.11 8.36
C SER A 376 -2.37 -0.50 7.93
N SER A 377 -2.42 0.82 7.86
CA SER A 377 -3.58 1.57 7.39
C SER A 377 -3.19 2.57 6.31
N ILE A 378 -3.96 2.62 5.22
CA ILE A 378 -3.88 3.67 4.20
C ILE A 378 -5.22 4.41 4.21
N GLU A 379 -5.24 5.72 4.42
CA GLU A 379 -6.49 6.47 4.35
C GLU A 379 -6.96 6.59 2.90
N ASN A 380 -6.12 7.15 2.02
CA ASN A 380 -6.45 7.33 0.62
C ASN A 380 -5.42 6.65 -0.29
N PHE A 381 -5.88 5.68 -1.08
CA PHE A 381 -5.10 5.02 -2.12
C PHE A 381 -5.64 5.45 -3.49
N PHE A 382 -4.84 6.17 -4.26
CA PHE A 382 -5.17 6.62 -5.60
C PHE A 382 -4.17 6.06 -6.62
N ASN A 383 -4.68 5.33 -7.61
CA ASN A 383 -3.89 4.87 -8.75
C ASN A 383 -4.43 5.44 -10.06
N SER A 384 -3.64 6.28 -10.72
CA SER A 384 -3.82 6.70 -12.12
C SER A 384 -2.74 6.15 -13.06
N GLY A 385 -1.68 5.58 -12.49
CA GLY A 385 -0.58 4.97 -13.23
C GLY A 385 -0.75 3.47 -13.48
N VAL A 386 0.37 2.76 -13.49
CA VAL A 386 0.45 1.32 -13.77
C VAL A 386 0.94 0.57 -12.53
N ILE A 387 0.21 -0.47 -12.14
CA ILE A 387 0.60 -1.43 -11.09
C ILE A 387 0.58 -2.83 -11.70
N GLU A 388 1.73 -3.49 -11.76
CA GLU A 388 1.89 -4.79 -12.44
C GLU A 388 2.65 -5.81 -11.60
N ALA A 389 2.17 -7.05 -11.59
CA ALA A 389 2.83 -8.12 -10.87
C ALA A 389 2.73 -9.46 -11.60
N LYS A 390 3.55 -10.42 -11.19
CA LYS A 390 3.40 -11.78 -11.66
C LYS A 390 2.33 -12.56 -10.91
N THR A 391 2.17 -12.35 -9.60
CA THR A 391 1.09 -12.99 -8.82
C THR A 391 -0.09 -12.04 -8.63
N GLU A 392 -0.04 -11.16 -7.62
CA GLU A 392 -1.12 -10.23 -7.29
C GLU A 392 -0.58 -8.81 -7.38
N ALA A 393 -1.20 -7.94 -8.17
CA ALA A 393 -0.70 -6.57 -8.33
C ALA A 393 -0.84 -5.80 -7.00
N VAL A 394 -1.99 -5.90 -6.36
CA VAL A 394 -2.24 -5.30 -5.04
C VAL A 394 -2.81 -6.35 -4.10
N ARG A 395 -2.16 -6.51 -2.94
CA ARG A 395 -2.63 -7.36 -1.85
C ARG A 395 -2.86 -6.57 -0.57
N LEU A 396 -4.06 -6.66 -0.01
CA LEU A 396 -4.38 -6.20 1.34
C LEU A 396 -4.53 -7.40 2.26
N GLY A 397 -3.46 -7.75 2.98
CA GLY A 397 -3.35 -8.99 3.74
C GLY A 397 -1.98 -9.64 3.57
N SER A 398 -1.82 -10.86 4.10
CA SER A 398 -0.59 -11.63 4.05
C SER A 398 -0.86 -13.07 3.62
N HIS A 399 0.10 -13.68 2.92
CA HIS A 399 0.11 -15.10 2.56
C HIS A 399 0.25 -16.03 3.77
N ASN A 400 0.92 -15.57 4.83
CA ASN A 400 1.23 -16.37 6.03
C ASN A 400 0.45 -15.87 7.26
N GLY A 401 -0.78 -15.37 7.06
CA GLY A 401 -1.52 -14.60 8.06
C GLY A 401 -1.49 -15.20 9.47
N ASN A 402 -1.02 -14.42 10.44
CA ASN A 402 -1.41 -14.53 11.84
C ASN A 402 -2.78 -13.85 11.95
N GLY A 403 -3.80 -14.53 12.49
CA GLY A 403 -5.19 -14.06 12.51
C GLY A 403 -5.46 -12.72 13.23
N SER A 404 -4.42 -12.12 13.83
CA SER A 404 -4.46 -10.78 14.43
C SER A 404 -4.24 -9.63 13.43
N ASN A 405 -3.79 -9.90 12.21
CA ASN A 405 -3.55 -8.87 11.21
C ASN A 405 -4.88 -8.34 10.61
N LYS A 406 -5.13 -7.04 10.76
CA LYS A 406 -6.30 -6.32 10.25
C LYS A 406 -5.88 -5.07 9.47
N PRO A 407 -5.20 -5.23 8.31
CA PRO A 407 -4.85 -4.08 7.50
C PRO A 407 -6.12 -3.39 6.96
N LYS A 408 -6.05 -2.07 6.81
CA LYS A 408 -7.19 -1.22 6.42
C LYS A 408 -6.82 -0.29 5.28
N ILE A 409 -7.74 -0.13 4.32
CA ILE A 409 -7.77 1.03 3.42
C ILE A 409 -9.08 1.78 3.66
N THR A 410 -9.11 3.11 3.73
CA THR A 410 -10.40 3.82 3.84
C THR A 410 -11.01 4.00 2.45
N THR A 411 -10.29 4.66 1.55
CA THR A 411 -10.72 4.91 0.17
C THR A 411 -9.68 4.37 -0.80
N PHE A 412 -10.11 3.51 -1.72
CA PHE A 412 -9.30 3.00 -2.83
C PHE A 412 -9.93 3.45 -4.16
N ILE A 413 -9.19 4.24 -4.94
CA ILE A 413 -9.62 4.68 -6.27
C ILE A 413 -8.60 4.24 -7.32
N ASN A 414 -9.08 3.54 -8.34
CA ASN A 414 -8.32 3.22 -9.54
C ASN A 414 -8.91 3.92 -10.77
N THR A 415 -8.12 4.78 -11.40
CA THR A 415 -8.37 5.34 -12.75
C THR A 415 -7.35 4.83 -13.76
N GLY A 416 -6.24 4.21 -13.30
CA GLY A 416 -5.18 3.66 -14.12
C GLY A 416 -5.32 2.16 -14.40
N THR A 417 -4.19 1.49 -14.57
CA THR A 417 -4.12 0.05 -14.84
C THR A 417 -3.57 -0.72 -13.64
N ILE A 418 -4.24 -1.80 -13.28
CA ILE A 418 -3.77 -2.80 -12.32
C ILE A 418 -3.81 -4.15 -13.00
N SER A 419 -2.68 -4.85 -13.12
CA SER A 419 -2.69 -6.17 -13.77
C SER A 419 -1.74 -7.20 -13.18
N SER A 420 -2.13 -8.46 -13.29
CA SER A 420 -1.35 -9.62 -12.86
C SER A 420 -1.17 -10.66 -13.96
N GLU A 421 -0.10 -11.45 -13.89
CA GLU A 421 0.13 -12.56 -14.84
C GLU A 421 -0.49 -13.89 -14.41
N ASN A 422 -0.51 -14.26 -13.12
CA ASN A 422 -0.82 -15.64 -12.69
C ASN A 422 -1.96 -15.79 -11.68
N GLN A 423 -2.36 -14.73 -10.96
CA GLN A 423 -3.42 -14.79 -9.94
C GLN A 423 -4.32 -13.56 -10.03
N SER A 424 -5.06 -13.28 -8.95
CA SER A 424 -5.94 -12.11 -8.89
C SER A 424 -5.17 -10.80 -8.97
N ALA A 425 -5.62 -9.85 -9.79
CA ALA A 425 -4.94 -8.56 -9.91
C ALA A 425 -5.03 -7.76 -8.61
N VAL A 426 -6.21 -7.77 -7.97
CA VAL A 426 -6.38 -7.27 -6.61
C VAL A 426 -6.91 -8.37 -5.69
N LYS A 427 -6.22 -8.61 -4.58
CA LYS A 427 -6.61 -9.56 -3.53
C LYS A 427 -6.79 -8.84 -2.20
N LEU A 428 -7.98 -8.95 -1.63
CA LEU A 428 -8.29 -8.53 -0.27
C LEU A 428 -8.41 -9.76 0.64
N GLY A 429 -7.86 -9.69 1.84
CA GLY A 429 -7.90 -10.77 2.81
C GLY A 429 -6.63 -11.61 2.91
N ASN A 430 -6.59 -12.45 3.94
CA ASN A 430 -5.53 -13.45 4.15
C ASN A 430 -5.94 -14.80 3.56
N ASP A 431 -4.99 -15.58 3.01
CA ASP A 431 -5.28 -16.86 2.34
C ASP A 431 -5.87 -17.92 3.27
N ASN A 432 -5.46 -17.91 4.54
CA ASN A 432 -5.90 -18.88 5.54
C ASN A 432 -7.29 -18.56 6.11
N GLY A 433 -7.94 -17.50 5.63
CA GLY A 433 -9.23 -17.07 6.17
C GLY A 433 -9.18 -16.72 7.66
N THR A 434 -8.09 -16.10 8.12
CA THR A 434 -7.99 -15.57 9.49
C THR A 434 -7.62 -14.09 9.43
N GLY A 435 -8.28 -13.24 10.22
CA GLY A 435 -8.06 -11.79 10.23
C GLY A 435 -8.91 -11.04 9.19
N GLN A 436 -9.81 -10.19 9.68
CA GLN A 436 -10.68 -9.36 8.83
C GLN A 436 -9.93 -8.13 8.33
N THR A 437 -9.96 -7.91 7.01
CA THR A 437 -9.51 -6.66 6.41
C THR A 437 -10.68 -5.70 6.24
N GLN A 438 -10.40 -4.40 6.09
CA GLN A 438 -11.43 -3.39 5.90
C GLN A 438 -11.08 -2.50 4.72
N ILE A 439 -12.06 -2.29 3.84
CA ILE A 439 -12.09 -1.20 2.87
C ILE A 439 -13.41 -0.45 3.05
N ASP A 440 -13.42 0.85 3.29
CA ASP A 440 -14.70 1.57 3.39
C ASP A 440 -15.28 1.81 1.98
N TYR A 441 -14.47 2.35 1.05
CA TYR A 441 -14.88 2.68 -0.31
C TYR A 441 -13.88 2.14 -1.34
N PHE A 442 -14.37 1.35 -2.30
CA PHE A 442 -13.62 0.93 -3.49
C PHE A 442 -14.29 1.51 -4.74
N ILE A 443 -13.52 2.22 -5.57
CA ILE A 443 -14.00 2.85 -6.80
C ILE A 443 -13.04 2.53 -7.94
N ASN A 444 -13.49 1.78 -8.93
CA ASN A 444 -12.75 1.53 -10.15
C ASN A 444 -13.39 2.24 -11.34
N THR A 445 -12.62 3.09 -12.02
CA THR A 445 -12.97 3.69 -13.33
C THR A 445 -11.95 3.32 -14.42
N GLY A 446 -10.79 2.78 -14.02
CA GLY A 446 -9.75 2.29 -14.92
C GLY A 446 -9.88 0.81 -15.23
N THR A 447 -8.74 0.15 -15.40
CA THR A 447 -8.64 -1.24 -15.84
C THR A 447 -8.01 -2.11 -14.77
N ILE A 448 -8.67 -3.20 -14.40
CA ILE A 448 -8.14 -4.26 -13.53
C ILE A 448 -8.26 -5.59 -14.27
N THR A 449 -7.13 -6.23 -14.57
CA THR A 449 -7.11 -7.43 -15.41
C THR A 449 -6.09 -8.46 -14.96
N THR A 450 -6.39 -9.74 -15.15
CA THR A 450 -5.40 -10.82 -15.00
C THR A 450 -5.17 -11.53 -16.34
N LYS A 451 -3.91 -11.88 -16.61
CA LYS A 451 -3.46 -12.65 -17.78
C LYS A 451 -3.17 -14.12 -17.44
N GLY A 452 -3.71 -14.60 -16.31
CA GLY A 452 -3.55 -15.99 -15.82
C GLY A 452 -3.55 -17.02 -16.94
N ASP A 453 -2.86 -18.14 -16.78
CA ASP A 453 -3.08 -19.33 -17.62
C ASP A 453 -3.42 -20.57 -16.82
N SER A 454 -3.72 -20.38 -15.53
CA SER A 454 -4.32 -21.41 -14.71
C SER A 454 -5.80 -21.58 -15.05
N ASP A 455 -6.07 -22.20 -16.20
CA ASP A 455 -7.24 -23.08 -16.28
C ASP A 455 -7.00 -24.22 -15.28
N VAL A 456 -7.33 -23.96 -14.00
CA VAL A 456 -7.07 -24.90 -12.91
C VAL A 456 -7.95 -26.13 -13.15
N ASN A 457 -7.32 -27.16 -13.73
CA ASN A 457 -7.83 -28.51 -13.82
C ASN A 457 -8.47 -28.93 -12.49
N ASN A 458 -9.71 -29.41 -12.59
CA ASN A 458 -10.53 -30.04 -11.55
C ASN A 458 -9.74 -30.59 -10.34
N GLY A 459 -9.79 -29.90 -9.19
CA GLY A 459 -9.40 -30.48 -7.90
C GLY A 459 -8.75 -29.57 -6.85
N GLY A 460 -8.41 -28.32 -7.17
CA GLY A 460 -7.77 -27.39 -6.22
C GLY A 460 -8.74 -26.43 -5.53
N ASN A 461 -8.48 -26.09 -4.27
CA ASN A 461 -9.23 -25.08 -3.49
C ASN A 461 -9.37 -23.75 -4.27
N ASP A 462 -10.59 -23.44 -4.73
CA ASP A 462 -10.98 -22.26 -5.55
C ASP A 462 -10.76 -20.87 -4.89
N VAL A 463 -10.14 -20.83 -3.72
CA VAL A 463 -9.90 -19.62 -2.90
C VAL A 463 -8.88 -18.66 -3.54
N ASN A 464 -8.02 -19.18 -4.42
CA ASN A 464 -6.96 -18.44 -5.11
C ASN A 464 -7.21 -18.27 -6.62
N SER A 465 -8.49 -18.21 -7.02
CA SER A 465 -8.92 -18.10 -8.42
C SER A 465 -8.33 -16.89 -9.16
N ASP A 466 -8.15 -17.04 -10.48
CA ASP A 466 -7.81 -15.97 -11.44
C ASP A 466 -8.96 -14.97 -11.64
N ALA A 467 -9.30 -14.24 -10.58
CA ALA A 467 -10.28 -13.16 -10.61
C ALA A 467 -9.61 -11.83 -10.99
N ALA A 468 -10.31 -10.87 -11.61
CA ALA A 468 -9.77 -9.50 -11.63
C ALA A 468 -9.68 -8.95 -10.20
N PHE A 469 -10.73 -9.22 -9.41
CA PHE A 469 -10.87 -8.72 -8.05
C PHE A 469 -11.35 -9.83 -7.10
N ALA A 470 -10.55 -10.16 -6.10
CA ALA A 470 -10.88 -11.17 -5.10
C ALA A 470 -11.06 -10.53 -3.71
N ILE A 471 -12.21 -10.80 -3.09
CA ILE A 471 -12.66 -10.23 -1.82
C ILE A 471 -12.79 -11.34 -0.80
N THR A 472 -11.82 -11.50 0.07
CA THR A 472 -11.82 -12.55 1.10
C THR A 472 -11.88 -11.93 2.49
N GLN A 473 -12.86 -12.34 3.31
CA GLN A 473 -13.01 -11.90 4.70
C GLN A 473 -12.83 -10.40 4.93
N THR A 474 -13.51 -9.63 4.10
CA THR A 474 -13.38 -8.18 4.08
C THR A 474 -14.72 -7.53 4.36
N ASN A 475 -14.71 -6.45 5.15
CA ASN A 475 -15.86 -5.56 5.27
C ASN A 475 -15.71 -4.40 4.27
N LEU A 476 -16.72 -4.25 3.42
CA LEU A 476 -16.83 -3.23 2.37
C LEU A 476 -18.16 -2.49 2.50
N LYS A 477 -18.14 -1.15 2.60
CA LYS A 477 -19.40 -0.38 2.60
C LYS A 477 -19.87 -0.10 1.18
N LEU A 478 -18.95 0.23 0.29
CA LEU A 478 -19.27 0.58 -1.08
C LEU A 478 -18.22 0.05 -2.04
N PHE A 479 -18.67 -0.74 -3.00
CA PHE A 479 -17.90 -1.18 -4.16
C PHE A 479 -18.55 -0.59 -5.40
N ILE A 480 -17.82 0.25 -6.14
CA ILE A 480 -18.25 0.80 -7.43
C ILE A 480 -17.26 0.38 -8.51
N ASN A 481 -17.77 -0.24 -9.57
CA ASN A 481 -17.05 -0.41 -10.82
C ASN A 481 -17.74 0.33 -11.95
N SER A 482 -17.06 1.33 -12.53
CA SER A 482 -17.44 2.01 -13.77
C SER A 482 -16.42 1.79 -14.89
N GLY A 483 -15.31 1.10 -14.59
CA GLY A 483 -14.28 0.72 -15.55
C GLY A 483 -14.38 -0.75 -16.00
N LEU A 484 -13.23 -1.36 -16.28
CA LEU A 484 -13.11 -2.76 -16.67
C LEU A 484 -12.55 -3.60 -15.53
N LEU A 485 -13.27 -4.67 -15.15
CA LEU A 485 -12.75 -5.79 -14.36
C LEU A 485 -12.78 -7.04 -15.23
N ALA A 486 -11.64 -7.54 -15.70
CA ALA A 486 -11.61 -8.75 -16.52
C ALA A 486 -10.63 -9.78 -15.95
N GLY A 487 -11.18 -10.84 -15.37
CA GLY A 487 -10.39 -11.97 -14.93
C GLY A 487 -10.57 -13.16 -15.83
N LYS A 488 -9.54 -14.00 -15.90
CA LYS A 488 -9.59 -15.17 -16.77
C LYS A 488 -10.62 -16.17 -16.28
N LYS A 489 -10.69 -16.46 -14.98
CA LYS A 489 -11.72 -17.34 -14.43
C LYS A 489 -12.97 -16.56 -14.01
N MET A 490 -12.79 -15.48 -13.26
CA MET A 490 -13.89 -14.71 -12.69
C MET A 490 -13.67 -13.21 -12.86
N GLY A 491 -14.71 -12.42 -13.02
CA GLY A 491 -14.56 -10.96 -12.91
C GLY A 491 -14.29 -10.58 -11.45
N VAL A 492 -15.25 -10.90 -10.58
CA VAL A 492 -15.17 -10.68 -9.14
C VAL A 492 -15.45 -11.99 -8.39
N ASN A 493 -14.60 -12.31 -7.42
CA ASN A 493 -14.80 -13.42 -6.49
C ASN A 493 -14.97 -12.90 -5.06
N VAL A 494 -16.01 -13.36 -4.35
CA VAL A 494 -16.33 -12.94 -2.98
C VAL A 494 -16.40 -14.16 -2.07
N LEU A 495 -15.65 -14.14 -0.98
CA LEU A 495 -15.62 -15.20 0.03
C LEU A 495 -15.68 -14.60 1.43
N GLY A 496 -16.64 -15.05 2.26
CA GLY A 496 -16.70 -14.73 3.69
C GLY A 496 -16.72 -13.23 4.02
N SER A 497 -17.22 -12.40 3.11
CA SER A 497 -17.11 -10.93 3.16
C SER A 497 -18.47 -10.26 3.29
N THR A 498 -18.50 -9.10 3.94
CA THR A 498 -19.71 -8.27 4.05
C THR A 498 -19.58 -7.08 3.13
N ILE A 499 -20.54 -6.88 2.23
CA ILE A 499 -20.60 -5.77 1.28
C ILE A 499 -21.96 -5.09 1.41
N ASP A 500 -22.02 -3.81 1.82
CA ASP A 500 -23.33 -3.14 1.91
C ASP A 500 -23.88 -2.86 0.50
N ASN A 501 -23.10 -2.18 -0.35
CA ASN A 501 -23.52 -1.87 -1.71
C ASN A 501 -22.44 -2.25 -2.72
N PHE A 502 -22.78 -3.15 -3.64
CA PHE A 502 -22.00 -3.50 -4.82
C PHE A 502 -22.70 -2.93 -6.05
N ILE A 503 -22.05 -1.99 -6.75
CA ILE A 503 -22.62 -1.30 -7.91
C ILE A 503 -21.67 -1.45 -9.09
N ASN A 504 -22.15 -2.07 -10.17
CA ASN A 504 -21.44 -2.11 -11.44
C ASN A 504 -22.15 -1.24 -12.47
N THR A 505 -21.50 -0.18 -12.95
CA THR A 505 -21.91 0.59 -14.14
C THR A 505 -20.99 0.36 -15.34
N GLY A 506 -19.85 -0.31 -15.12
CA GLY A 506 -18.85 -0.64 -16.14
C GLY A 506 -19.00 -2.08 -16.66
N ILE A 507 -17.87 -2.70 -16.99
CA ILE A 507 -17.81 -4.06 -17.54
C ILE A 507 -17.11 -4.99 -16.55
N ILE A 508 -17.75 -6.12 -16.24
CA ILE A 508 -17.16 -7.21 -15.47
C ILE A 508 -17.16 -8.48 -16.33
N VAL A 509 -15.98 -9.09 -16.51
CA VAL A 509 -15.77 -10.26 -17.36
C VAL A 509 -15.11 -11.38 -16.56
N GLY A 510 -15.77 -12.55 -16.52
CA GLY A 510 -15.13 -13.83 -16.22
C GLY A 510 -14.97 -14.63 -17.50
N ALA A 511 -13.77 -14.65 -18.08
CA ALA A 511 -13.56 -15.14 -19.45
C ALA A 511 -13.59 -16.67 -19.61
N SER A 512 -13.61 -17.43 -18.53
CA SER A 512 -13.54 -18.89 -18.55
C SER A 512 -14.89 -19.50 -18.92
N ASP A 513 -14.83 -20.53 -19.75
CA ASP A 513 -15.95 -21.43 -20.07
C ASP A 513 -16.16 -22.52 -19.00
N HIS A 514 -15.23 -22.63 -18.03
CA HIS A 514 -15.34 -23.56 -16.93
C HIS A 514 -16.66 -23.35 -16.18
N TYR A 515 -17.17 -24.42 -15.58
CA TYR A 515 -18.43 -24.39 -14.87
C TYR A 515 -18.52 -23.22 -13.86
N ASN A 516 -17.48 -23.03 -13.04
CA ASN A 516 -17.38 -21.93 -12.06
C ASN A 516 -17.04 -20.54 -12.66
N GLY A 517 -16.78 -20.45 -13.97
CA GLY A 517 -16.51 -19.18 -14.66
C GLY A 517 -17.71 -18.25 -14.52
N SER A 518 -17.50 -17.06 -13.95
CA SER A 518 -18.60 -16.13 -13.66
C SER A 518 -18.15 -14.68 -13.74
N ALA A 519 -19.03 -13.76 -14.16
CA ALA A 519 -18.74 -12.34 -14.01
C ALA A 519 -18.61 -12.01 -12.51
N ILE A 520 -19.57 -12.46 -11.70
CA ILE A 520 -19.54 -12.35 -10.23
C ILE A 520 -19.76 -13.74 -9.63
N TYR A 521 -18.86 -14.16 -8.74
CA TYR A 521 -19.02 -15.39 -7.97
C TYR A 521 -18.96 -15.12 -6.47
N LEU A 522 -20.02 -15.51 -5.74
CA LEU A 522 -20.01 -15.62 -4.29
C LEU A 522 -19.69 -17.07 -3.92
N LEU A 523 -18.47 -17.32 -3.49
CA LEU A 523 -17.97 -18.64 -3.10
C LEU A 523 -18.40 -18.99 -1.67
N GLY A 524 -18.78 -20.24 -1.44
CA GLY A 524 -19.31 -20.73 -0.17
C GLY A 524 -18.38 -21.75 0.47
N PHE A 525 -18.01 -21.53 1.73
CA PHE A 525 -17.40 -22.54 2.59
C PHE A 525 -18.03 -22.46 3.99
N SER A 526 -18.08 -23.58 4.70
CA SER A 526 -18.73 -23.70 6.02
C SER A 526 -18.20 -22.73 7.09
N SER A 527 -17.01 -22.16 6.91
CA SER A 527 -16.38 -21.17 7.82
C SER A 527 -16.40 -19.71 7.31
N GLY A 528 -16.97 -19.43 6.14
CA GLY A 528 -16.90 -18.12 5.50
C GLY A 528 -18.16 -17.77 4.69
N VAL A 529 -19.14 -17.17 5.36
CA VAL A 529 -20.39 -16.69 4.75
C VAL A 529 -20.21 -15.28 4.20
N ALA A 530 -20.49 -15.09 2.91
CA ALA A 530 -20.62 -13.75 2.34
C ALA A 530 -22.04 -13.20 2.54
N HIS A 531 -22.12 -11.91 2.84
CA HIS A 531 -23.36 -11.16 2.94
C HIS A 531 -23.27 -9.90 2.07
N ILE A 532 -24.14 -9.80 1.07
CA ILE A 532 -24.27 -8.59 0.26
C ILE A 532 -25.67 -8.00 0.48
N LYS A 533 -25.76 -6.76 0.93
CA LYS A 533 -27.06 -6.11 1.12
C LYS A 533 -27.68 -5.72 -0.23
N THR A 534 -26.94 -5.05 -1.11
CA THR A 534 -27.42 -4.73 -2.46
C THR A 534 -26.36 -5.03 -3.51
N LEU A 535 -26.69 -5.89 -4.47
CA LEU A 535 -25.92 -6.14 -5.68
C LEU A 535 -26.67 -5.52 -6.86
N GLN A 536 -26.17 -4.40 -7.37
CA GLN A 536 -26.74 -3.67 -8.48
C GLN A 536 -25.83 -3.73 -9.71
N ASN A 537 -26.40 -4.10 -10.84
CA ASN A 537 -25.75 -4.04 -12.15
C ASN A 537 -26.51 -3.09 -13.08
N ASP A 538 -25.88 -1.99 -13.45
CA ASP A 538 -26.32 -1.03 -14.47
C ASP A 538 -25.48 -1.16 -15.76
N GLY A 539 -24.32 -1.83 -15.67
CA GLY A 539 -23.39 -2.05 -16.76
C GLY A 539 -23.54 -3.42 -17.41
N LEU A 540 -22.40 -4.01 -17.80
CA LEU A 540 -22.33 -5.29 -18.49
C LEU A 540 -21.64 -6.35 -17.63
N LEU A 541 -22.31 -7.48 -17.41
CA LEU A 541 -21.73 -8.70 -16.85
C LEU A 541 -21.58 -9.75 -17.94
N LEU A 542 -20.35 -10.24 -18.15
CA LEU A 542 -20.03 -11.31 -19.10
C LEU A 542 -19.38 -12.49 -18.37
N GLY A 543 -19.86 -13.71 -18.61
CA GLY A 543 -19.15 -14.91 -18.18
C GLY A 543 -19.84 -16.20 -18.57
N ASN A 544 -19.31 -17.35 -18.12
CA ASN A 544 -20.06 -18.59 -18.26
C ASN A 544 -21.36 -18.54 -17.44
N ASN A 545 -21.30 -17.97 -16.22
CA ASN A 545 -22.48 -17.48 -15.51
C ASN A 545 -22.40 -15.96 -15.34
N GLY A 546 -23.55 -15.29 -15.33
CA GLY A 546 -23.57 -13.85 -15.02
C GLY A 546 -23.25 -13.62 -13.54
N ILE A 547 -24.19 -14.02 -12.68
CA ILE A 547 -24.05 -14.03 -11.23
C ILE A 547 -24.19 -15.47 -10.74
N ARG A 548 -23.21 -15.93 -9.97
CA ARG A 548 -23.26 -17.24 -9.35
C ARG A 548 -23.13 -17.13 -7.84
N ILE A 549 -23.96 -17.87 -7.12
CA ILE A 549 -24.01 -17.83 -5.65
C ILE A 549 -23.95 -19.25 -5.09
N ALA A 550 -22.89 -19.54 -4.34
CA ALA A 550 -22.74 -20.82 -3.67
C ALA A 550 -23.50 -20.86 -2.33
N ASP A 551 -23.72 -22.07 -1.82
CA ASP A 551 -24.31 -22.38 -0.53
C ASP A 551 -23.75 -21.55 0.63
N THR A 552 -24.57 -21.32 1.66
CA THR A 552 -24.32 -20.49 2.86
C THR A 552 -24.34 -18.98 2.66
N ASN A 553 -24.17 -18.48 1.43
CA ASN A 553 -24.14 -17.04 1.15
C ASN A 553 -25.54 -16.41 1.19
N THR A 554 -25.58 -15.12 1.52
CA THR A 554 -26.81 -14.31 1.54
C THR A 554 -26.64 -13.06 0.69
N VAL A 555 -27.63 -12.77 -0.16
CA VAL A 555 -27.74 -11.50 -0.87
C VAL A 555 -29.13 -10.93 -0.63
N GLU A 556 -29.31 -9.79 0.03
CA GLU A 556 -30.66 -9.30 0.29
C GLU A 556 -31.36 -8.92 -1.02
N THR A 557 -30.78 -7.99 -1.78
CA THR A 557 -31.39 -7.49 -3.01
C THR A 557 -30.42 -7.60 -4.19
N ILE A 558 -30.87 -8.24 -5.28
CA ILE A 558 -30.23 -8.16 -6.59
C ILE A 558 -31.04 -7.21 -7.48
N ILE A 559 -30.40 -6.19 -8.04
CA ILE A 559 -31.00 -5.24 -8.99
C ILE A 559 -30.23 -5.34 -10.30
N ASN A 560 -30.92 -5.58 -11.41
CA ASN A 560 -30.34 -5.46 -12.75
C ASN A 560 -31.06 -4.38 -13.54
N LYS A 561 -30.32 -3.36 -13.98
CA LYS A 561 -30.72 -2.33 -14.96
C LYS A 561 -29.94 -2.45 -16.27
N GLY A 562 -28.78 -3.10 -16.22
CA GLY A 562 -27.90 -3.32 -17.36
C GLY A 562 -28.09 -4.69 -18.02
N ILE A 563 -27.01 -5.20 -18.60
CA ILE A 563 -26.99 -6.45 -19.35
C ILE A 563 -26.22 -7.52 -18.57
N ILE A 564 -26.82 -8.70 -18.43
CA ILE A 564 -26.17 -9.92 -17.99
C ILE A 564 -26.18 -10.89 -19.18
N ALA A 565 -25.01 -11.16 -19.76
CA ALA A 565 -24.87 -12.13 -20.84
C ALA A 565 -24.04 -13.34 -20.38
N ALA A 566 -24.61 -14.53 -20.49
CA ALA A 566 -24.06 -15.75 -19.92
C ALA A 566 -24.07 -16.94 -20.89
N ASN A 567 -22.96 -17.68 -20.97
CA ASN A 567 -22.89 -18.93 -21.76
C ASN A 567 -23.63 -20.11 -21.12
N SER A 568 -23.97 -20.02 -19.85
CA SER A 568 -24.77 -20.99 -19.09
C SER A 568 -25.96 -20.25 -18.48
N ASN A 569 -25.96 -19.94 -17.19
CA ASN A 569 -27.09 -19.31 -16.50
C ASN A 569 -26.82 -17.82 -16.26
N GLY A 570 -27.85 -16.98 -16.43
CA GLY A 570 -27.76 -15.55 -16.10
C GLY A 570 -27.52 -15.33 -14.61
N ILE A 571 -28.43 -15.88 -13.79
CA ILE A 571 -28.28 -16.02 -12.33
C ILE A 571 -28.39 -17.50 -11.99
N GLY A 572 -27.40 -18.05 -11.27
CA GLY A 572 -27.38 -19.47 -10.91
C GLY A 572 -26.80 -19.77 -9.53
N PHE A 573 -27.04 -20.99 -9.05
CA PHE A 573 -26.65 -21.44 -7.71
C PHE A 573 -25.90 -22.77 -7.73
N ASN A 574 -25.02 -22.98 -6.75
CA ASN A 574 -24.31 -24.24 -6.62
C ASN A 574 -23.98 -24.59 -5.16
N GLU A 575 -23.64 -25.85 -4.93
CA GLU A 575 -23.17 -26.34 -3.63
C GLU A 575 -21.65 -26.55 -3.68
N VAL A 576 -20.94 -26.00 -2.69
CA VAL A 576 -19.48 -26.14 -2.50
C VAL A 576 -19.16 -26.59 -1.07
N GLY A 577 -19.85 -26.05 -0.06
CA GLY A 577 -19.51 -26.18 1.36
C GLY A 577 -20.40 -27.10 2.21
N GLY A 578 -21.43 -27.73 1.63
CA GLY A 578 -22.41 -28.56 2.35
C GLY A 578 -23.36 -27.76 3.26
N GLY A 579 -23.52 -26.47 2.97
CA GLY A 579 -24.44 -25.55 3.65
C GLY A 579 -25.91 -25.88 3.43
N SER A 580 -26.76 -25.44 4.36
CA SER A 580 -28.18 -25.80 4.35
C SER A 580 -29.07 -24.91 3.50
N GLU A 581 -28.67 -23.67 3.20
CA GLU A 581 -29.52 -22.70 2.50
C GLU A 581 -28.72 -21.58 1.80
N ILE A 582 -29.25 -21.11 0.67
CA ILE A 582 -28.91 -19.85 -0.01
C ILE A 582 -30.13 -18.93 0.11
N LYS A 583 -29.94 -17.69 0.59
CA LYS A 583 -31.03 -16.74 0.83
C LYS A 583 -30.90 -15.50 -0.03
N ILE A 584 -31.99 -15.21 -0.75
CA ILE A 584 -32.20 -13.95 -1.44
C ILE A 584 -33.53 -13.34 -1.00
N THR A 585 -33.55 -12.07 -0.61
CA THR A 585 -34.82 -11.43 -0.27
C THR A 585 -35.61 -11.09 -1.52
N GLN A 586 -34.97 -10.48 -2.52
CA GLN A 586 -35.63 -10.13 -3.77
C GLN A 586 -34.66 -10.02 -4.96
N ILE A 587 -35.16 -10.35 -6.14
CA ILE A 587 -34.53 -10.06 -7.43
C ILE A 587 -35.41 -9.07 -8.18
N ILE A 588 -34.84 -7.94 -8.60
CA ILE A 588 -35.53 -6.88 -9.32
C ILE A 588 -34.82 -6.65 -10.65
N LEU A 589 -35.57 -6.73 -11.74
CA LEU A 589 -35.12 -6.29 -13.05
C LEU A 589 -35.89 -5.02 -13.41
N GLU A 590 -35.19 -3.90 -13.47
CA GLU A 590 -35.78 -2.60 -13.79
C GLU A 590 -35.89 -2.37 -15.30
N GLU A 591 -36.47 -1.24 -15.70
CA GLU A 591 -36.54 -0.81 -17.10
C GLU A 591 -35.15 -0.85 -17.77
N GLY A 592 -35.08 -1.39 -18.99
CA GLY A 592 -33.85 -1.53 -19.77
C GLY A 592 -32.99 -2.76 -19.43
N SER A 593 -33.30 -3.45 -18.34
CA SER A 593 -32.62 -4.67 -17.89
C SER A 593 -32.70 -5.80 -18.91
N GLN A 594 -31.57 -6.49 -19.14
CA GLN A 594 -31.52 -7.67 -20.00
C GLN A 594 -30.72 -8.81 -19.34
N ILE A 595 -31.33 -9.98 -19.25
CA ILE A 595 -30.63 -11.24 -18.99
C ILE A 595 -30.69 -12.08 -20.26
N ILE A 596 -29.53 -12.44 -20.81
CA ILE A 596 -29.38 -13.24 -22.03
C ILE A 596 -28.52 -14.45 -21.68
N ALA A 597 -29.15 -15.61 -21.53
CA ALA A 597 -28.49 -16.84 -21.11
C ALA A 597 -28.65 -17.96 -22.15
N ASN A 598 -27.58 -18.71 -22.39
CA ASN A 598 -27.63 -19.87 -23.28
C ASN A 598 -28.23 -21.13 -22.64
N LYS A 599 -28.43 -21.15 -21.32
CA LYS A 599 -29.29 -22.11 -20.62
C LYS A 599 -30.49 -21.40 -20.04
N ASN A 600 -30.45 -21.08 -18.75
CA ASN A 600 -31.58 -20.49 -18.03
C ASN A 600 -31.30 -19.04 -17.67
N GLY A 601 -32.28 -18.15 -17.84
CA GLY A 601 -32.13 -16.74 -17.44
C GLY A 601 -31.88 -16.65 -15.93
N ILE A 602 -32.79 -17.20 -15.14
CA ILE A 602 -32.66 -17.38 -13.69
C ILE A 602 -32.84 -18.88 -13.38
N ASN A 603 -31.80 -19.51 -12.81
CA ASN A 603 -31.78 -20.94 -12.51
C ASN A 603 -31.69 -21.19 -11.00
N LEU A 604 -32.77 -21.68 -10.39
CA LEU A 604 -32.80 -22.11 -8.99
C LEU A 604 -32.50 -23.60 -8.82
N SER A 605 -31.87 -24.23 -9.81
CA SER A 605 -31.25 -25.54 -9.63
C SER A 605 -29.94 -25.36 -8.86
N VAL A 606 -29.76 -26.15 -7.80
CA VAL A 606 -28.45 -26.26 -7.15
C VAL A 606 -27.68 -27.38 -7.82
N GLU A 607 -26.61 -27.02 -8.52
CA GLU A 607 -25.71 -28.01 -9.11
C GLU A 607 -24.70 -28.48 -8.03
N GLY A 608 -24.71 -29.77 -7.67
CA GLY A 608 -23.87 -30.36 -6.60
C GLY A 608 -24.49 -31.60 -5.95
N VAL A 609 -23.97 -32.04 -4.79
CA VAL A 609 -24.46 -33.22 -4.03
C VAL A 609 -25.68 -32.89 -3.16
N ALA A 610 -26.56 -32.04 -3.69
CA ALA A 610 -27.97 -31.84 -3.37
C ALA A 610 -28.42 -31.68 -1.89
N LYS A 611 -27.62 -31.11 -0.99
CA LYS A 611 -28.05 -30.86 0.42
C LYS A 611 -28.48 -29.41 0.69
N THR A 612 -28.39 -28.52 -0.29
CA THR A 612 -28.69 -27.09 -0.13
C THR A 612 -30.02 -26.71 -0.79
N ASN A 613 -30.78 -25.83 -0.13
CA ASN A 613 -31.96 -25.20 -0.71
C ASN A 613 -31.69 -23.74 -1.09
N VAL A 614 -32.37 -23.26 -2.12
CA VAL A 614 -32.43 -21.85 -2.49
C VAL A 614 -33.77 -21.29 -2.07
N SER A 615 -33.76 -20.16 -1.37
CA SER A 615 -34.94 -19.40 -0.98
C SER A 615 -34.85 -17.97 -1.52
N ILE A 616 -35.81 -17.59 -2.37
CA ILE A 616 -35.94 -16.25 -2.93
C ILE A 616 -37.28 -15.66 -2.47
N GLY A 617 -37.27 -14.51 -1.81
CA GLY A 617 -38.50 -13.89 -1.31
C GLY A 617 -39.42 -13.36 -2.41
N SER A 618 -38.87 -12.77 -3.47
CA SER A 618 -39.64 -12.37 -4.67
C SER A 618 -38.77 -12.21 -5.91
N ILE A 619 -39.41 -12.31 -7.09
CA ILE A 619 -38.81 -11.96 -8.38
C ILE A 619 -39.72 -10.94 -9.05
N ASN A 620 -39.23 -9.74 -9.31
CA ASN A 620 -39.97 -8.65 -9.94
C ASN A 620 -39.31 -8.23 -11.25
N ILE A 621 -40.01 -8.42 -12.36
CA ILE A 621 -39.55 -8.12 -13.71
C ILE A 621 -40.39 -6.95 -14.22
N GLN A 622 -39.84 -5.75 -14.13
CA GLN A 622 -40.56 -4.51 -14.42
C GLN A 622 -40.80 -4.33 -15.93
N GLU A 623 -41.66 -3.38 -16.27
CA GLU A 623 -41.91 -3.01 -17.66
C GLU A 623 -40.60 -2.62 -18.36
N GLY A 624 -40.43 -3.07 -19.60
CA GLY A 624 -39.20 -2.87 -20.37
C GLY A 624 -38.03 -3.80 -20.01
N ALA A 625 -38.10 -4.57 -18.92
CA ALA A 625 -37.10 -5.58 -18.58
C ALA A 625 -37.26 -6.87 -19.40
N LYS A 626 -36.16 -7.58 -19.65
CA LYS A 626 -36.14 -8.84 -20.42
C LYS A 626 -35.32 -9.93 -19.74
N VAL A 627 -35.90 -11.12 -19.62
CA VAL A 627 -35.21 -12.34 -19.20
C VAL A 627 -35.33 -13.36 -20.32
N SER A 628 -34.20 -13.80 -20.88
CA SER A 628 -34.16 -14.81 -21.94
C SER A 628 -33.21 -15.95 -21.57
N GLY A 629 -33.72 -17.17 -21.62
CA GLY A 629 -32.93 -18.41 -21.56
C GLY A 629 -33.29 -19.34 -22.72
N GLN A 630 -32.30 -20.02 -23.32
CA GLN A 630 -32.57 -21.00 -24.38
C GLN A 630 -33.16 -22.33 -23.86
N GLU A 631 -33.11 -22.59 -22.56
CA GLU A 631 -33.86 -23.68 -21.91
C GLU A 631 -35.13 -23.11 -21.29
N ALA A 632 -34.99 -22.36 -20.17
CA ALA A 632 -36.08 -21.64 -19.54
C ALA A 632 -35.73 -20.17 -19.25
N GLY A 633 -36.74 -19.30 -19.24
CA GLY A 633 -36.55 -17.94 -18.74
C GLY A 633 -36.25 -17.95 -17.23
N ILE A 634 -37.11 -18.63 -16.47
CA ILE A 634 -36.96 -18.87 -15.03
C ILE A 634 -37.18 -20.36 -14.75
N LYS A 635 -36.22 -21.00 -14.11
CA LYS A 635 -36.29 -22.42 -13.71
C LYS A 635 -36.22 -22.55 -12.20
N ILE A 636 -37.21 -23.23 -11.61
CA ILE A 636 -37.32 -23.46 -10.17
C ILE A 636 -37.29 -24.97 -9.95
N SER A 637 -36.15 -25.53 -9.59
CA SER A 637 -36.01 -27.00 -9.49
C SER A 637 -36.27 -27.55 -8.09
N GLN A 638 -36.48 -28.87 -7.97
CA GLN A 638 -36.50 -29.55 -6.68
C GLN A 638 -35.10 -29.56 -6.06
N SER A 639 -35.04 -29.49 -4.73
CA SER A 639 -33.80 -29.83 -4.01
C SER A 639 -33.63 -31.34 -4.04
N ASN A 640 -32.45 -31.81 -4.47
CA ASN A 640 -32.28 -33.23 -4.80
C ASN A 640 -31.99 -34.16 -3.60
N GLN A 641 -31.72 -33.70 -2.36
CA GLN A 641 -31.56 -34.58 -1.18
C GLN A 641 -31.82 -33.91 0.18
N PHE A 642 -33.09 -33.88 0.61
CA PHE A 642 -33.46 -34.06 2.03
C PHE A 642 -34.86 -34.71 2.08
N LYS A 643 -34.92 -36.03 2.28
CA LYS A 643 -36.04 -36.62 3.01
C LYS A 643 -35.64 -36.48 4.48
N ASN A 644 -36.26 -35.57 5.23
CA ASN A 644 -36.13 -35.60 6.69
C ASN A 644 -36.56 -37.00 7.20
N ASN A 645 -36.15 -37.38 8.43
CA ASN A 645 -36.60 -38.64 9.08
C ASN A 645 -38.14 -38.81 9.15
N ASN A 646 -38.91 -37.75 8.81
CA ASN A 646 -40.37 -37.72 8.69
C ASN A 646 -40.92 -37.56 7.24
N GLY A 647 -40.11 -37.72 6.20
CA GLY A 647 -40.58 -37.80 4.80
C GLY A 647 -40.93 -36.48 4.09
N SER A 648 -40.81 -35.32 4.71
CA SER A 648 -41.00 -34.02 4.03
C SER A 648 -39.76 -33.62 3.24
N LYS A 649 -39.93 -33.41 1.92
CA LYS A 649 -38.95 -32.79 1.02
C LYS A 649 -38.79 -31.31 1.39
N LYS A 650 -37.57 -30.79 1.35
CA LYS A 650 -37.31 -29.35 1.51
C LYS A 650 -37.10 -28.80 0.09
N ASP A 651 -38.13 -28.26 -0.55
CA ASP A 651 -38.03 -27.76 -1.93
C ASP A 651 -37.30 -26.40 -1.99
N ASN A 652 -36.78 -26.03 -3.17
CA ASN A 652 -36.39 -24.64 -3.43
C ASN A 652 -37.66 -23.79 -3.46
N THR A 653 -37.63 -22.63 -2.82
CA THR A 653 -38.80 -21.78 -2.63
C THR A 653 -38.61 -20.42 -3.26
N VAL A 654 -39.58 -19.99 -4.05
CA VAL A 654 -39.74 -18.60 -4.48
C VAL A 654 -41.01 -18.07 -3.84
N GLY A 655 -41.00 -16.84 -3.32
CA GLY A 655 -42.25 -16.14 -3.04
C GLY A 655 -42.88 -15.65 -4.34
N GLN A 656 -43.46 -14.45 -4.31
CA GLN A 656 -44.24 -13.96 -5.45
C GLN A 656 -43.33 -13.66 -6.66
N ILE A 657 -43.76 -14.11 -7.85
CA ILE A 657 -43.17 -13.73 -9.14
C ILE A 657 -44.09 -12.71 -9.81
N ILE A 658 -43.57 -11.52 -10.10
CA ILE A 658 -44.28 -10.42 -10.77
C ILE A 658 -43.65 -10.17 -12.13
N VAL A 659 -44.45 -10.22 -13.19
CA VAL A 659 -44.00 -10.04 -14.57
C VAL A 659 -44.77 -8.89 -15.23
N ALA A 660 -44.12 -7.75 -15.37
CA ALA A 660 -44.54 -6.62 -16.20
C ALA A 660 -43.66 -6.46 -17.47
N GLY A 661 -42.47 -7.04 -17.47
CA GLY A 661 -41.59 -7.13 -18.65
C GLY A 661 -41.77 -8.43 -19.46
N GLU A 662 -40.70 -8.85 -20.14
CA GLU A 662 -40.66 -10.04 -20.99
C GLU A 662 -39.87 -11.18 -20.32
N VAL A 663 -40.49 -12.36 -20.21
CA VAL A 663 -39.81 -13.62 -19.85
C VAL A 663 -39.89 -14.56 -21.05
N LYS A 664 -38.74 -14.94 -21.59
CA LYS A 664 -38.62 -15.81 -22.75
C LYS A 664 -37.83 -17.07 -22.40
N GLY A 665 -38.50 -18.21 -22.52
CA GLY A 665 -37.89 -19.53 -22.49
C GLY A 665 -37.60 -20.07 -23.89
N GLY A 666 -36.87 -21.19 -23.91
CA GLY A 666 -36.61 -21.90 -25.14
C GLY A 666 -37.25 -23.29 -25.12
N SER A 667 -36.45 -24.34 -24.93
CA SER A 667 -36.94 -25.72 -25.05
C SER A 667 -37.79 -26.20 -23.88
N GLU A 668 -37.69 -25.60 -22.69
CA GLU A 668 -38.39 -26.06 -21.49
C GLU A 668 -39.66 -25.25 -21.19
N GLY A 669 -39.61 -23.91 -21.27
CA GLY A 669 -40.76 -23.04 -20.95
C GLY A 669 -40.33 -21.65 -20.49
N GLY A 670 -41.24 -20.68 -20.47
CA GLY A 670 -40.94 -19.33 -19.95
C GLY A 670 -40.61 -19.36 -18.47
N ILE A 671 -41.54 -19.88 -17.66
CA ILE A 671 -41.36 -20.21 -16.25
C ILE A 671 -41.57 -21.71 -16.07
N VAL A 672 -40.56 -22.42 -15.57
CA VAL A 672 -40.60 -23.85 -15.27
C VAL A 672 -40.55 -24.06 -13.76
N ASN A 673 -41.66 -24.50 -13.17
CA ASN A 673 -41.75 -24.78 -11.74
C ASN A 673 -41.73 -26.28 -11.45
N GLU A 674 -40.68 -26.72 -10.77
CA GLU A 674 -40.53 -28.04 -10.18
C GLU A 674 -40.35 -27.95 -8.64
N GLY A 675 -40.18 -26.76 -8.07
CA GLY A 675 -40.11 -26.51 -6.62
C GLY A 675 -41.41 -25.96 -6.03
N THR A 676 -41.30 -24.96 -5.14
CA THR A 676 -42.47 -24.29 -4.54
C THR A 676 -42.47 -22.80 -4.86
N ILE A 677 -43.58 -22.28 -5.40
CA ILE A 677 -43.85 -20.84 -5.53
C ILE A 677 -44.94 -20.46 -4.52
N LYS A 678 -44.74 -19.40 -3.75
CA LYS A 678 -45.69 -18.93 -2.74
C LYS A 678 -46.22 -17.54 -3.07
N ALA A 679 -47.46 -17.25 -2.70
CA ALA A 679 -47.97 -15.90 -2.65
C ALA A 679 -47.19 -15.05 -1.63
N SER A 680 -47.35 -13.73 -1.71
CA SER A 680 -46.75 -12.81 -0.74
C SER A 680 -47.19 -13.18 0.68
N GLU A 681 -46.23 -13.35 1.61
CA GLU A 681 -46.53 -13.48 3.03
C GLU A 681 -47.01 -12.13 3.58
N ASN A 682 -48.25 -11.75 3.26
CA ASN A 682 -48.92 -10.78 4.11
C ASN A 682 -49.17 -11.49 5.44
N LYS A 683 -48.38 -11.11 6.47
CA LYS A 683 -48.71 -11.37 7.88
C LYS A 683 -50.05 -10.67 8.21
N SER A 684 -51.16 -11.17 7.69
CA SER A 684 -52.47 -10.88 8.25
C SER A 684 -52.52 -11.60 9.58
N SER A 685 -52.41 -10.83 10.66
CA SER A 685 -52.69 -11.25 12.01
C SER A 685 -53.92 -12.17 12.07
N SER A 686 -53.71 -13.46 12.27
CA SER A 686 -54.75 -14.36 12.75
C SER A 686 -54.15 -15.41 13.69
N GLU A 687 -53.51 -14.94 14.77
CA GLU A 687 -53.66 -15.68 16.01
C GLU A 687 -55.04 -15.31 16.60
N ASN A 688 -55.84 -16.34 16.85
CA ASN A 688 -57.14 -16.34 17.53
C ASN A 688 -58.40 -15.99 16.72
N GLY A 689 -58.90 -17.01 16.01
CA GLY A 689 -60.19 -17.66 16.30
C GLY A 689 -61.47 -16.80 16.46
N LYS A 690 -62.46 -17.10 15.59
CA LYS A 690 -63.89 -16.68 15.58
C LYS A 690 -64.10 -15.23 15.12
N LYS A 691 -65.03 -14.87 14.23
CA LYS A 691 -66.38 -15.35 13.88
C LYS A 691 -66.74 -14.83 12.47
N ARG A 692 -67.63 -15.52 11.77
CA ARG A 692 -68.33 -15.01 10.57
C ARG A 692 -68.94 -13.62 10.82
N SER A 693 -68.82 -12.71 9.86
CA SER A 693 -69.74 -11.58 9.67
C SER A 693 -69.82 -11.22 8.17
N ARG A 694 -70.88 -10.50 7.82
CA ARG A 694 -71.56 -10.41 6.53
C ARG A 694 -70.76 -9.72 5.41
N ARG A 695 -71.06 -10.20 4.20
CA ARG A 695 -70.85 -9.61 2.88
C ARG A 695 -71.29 -8.13 2.88
N SER A 696 -70.36 -7.18 2.73
CA SER A 696 -70.64 -5.83 2.24
C SER A 696 -69.98 -5.68 0.87
N LEU A 697 -70.81 -5.46 -0.14
CA LEU A 697 -70.45 -5.02 -1.48
C LEU A 697 -70.17 -3.53 -1.39
N GLU A 698 -68.92 -3.13 -1.19
CA GLU A 698 -68.44 -1.78 -1.51
C GLU A 698 -66.91 -1.76 -1.38
N ASP A 699 -66.27 -1.12 -2.36
CA ASP A 699 -64.81 -0.93 -2.52
C ASP A 699 -64.05 -1.97 -3.36
N SER A 700 -64.35 -1.99 -4.66
CA SER A 700 -63.64 -2.76 -5.70
C SER A 700 -62.18 -2.34 -5.92
N SER A 701 -61.74 -1.18 -5.42
CA SER A 701 -60.32 -0.75 -5.47
C SER A 701 -59.43 -1.49 -4.47
N ASN A 702 -59.91 -1.72 -3.25
CA ASN A 702 -59.16 -2.42 -2.20
C ASN A 702 -59.17 -3.95 -2.39
N GLN A 703 -60.23 -4.51 -3.00
CA GLN A 703 -60.25 -5.92 -3.37
C GLN A 703 -59.21 -6.28 -4.43
N GLN A 704 -58.86 -5.34 -5.31
CA GLN A 704 -57.90 -5.57 -6.39
C GLN A 704 -56.46 -5.70 -5.87
N SER A 705 -56.07 -4.97 -4.81
CA SER A 705 -54.79 -5.18 -4.13
C SER A 705 -54.77 -6.46 -3.30
N ASP A 706 -55.89 -6.84 -2.69
CA ASP A 706 -56.00 -8.07 -1.89
C ASP A 706 -55.92 -9.35 -2.75
N GLU A 707 -56.46 -9.32 -3.97
CA GLU A 707 -56.34 -10.42 -4.96
C GLU A 707 -54.91 -10.53 -5.51
N GLU A 708 -54.27 -9.40 -5.84
CA GLU A 708 -52.87 -9.39 -6.29
C GLU A 708 -51.90 -9.90 -5.21
N ASN A 709 -52.16 -9.59 -3.94
CA ASN A 709 -51.35 -10.08 -2.82
C ASN A 709 -51.46 -11.60 -2.62
N LYS A 710 -52.53 -12.25 -3.12
CA LYS A 710 -52.72 -13.71 -3.10
C LYS A 710 -52.10 -14.43 -4.30
N ALA A 711 -51.59 -13.69 -5.28
CA ALA A 711 -50.97 -14.30 -6.45
C ALA A 711 -49.58 -14.85 -6.11
N ALA A 712 -49.33 -16.10 -6.46
CA ALA A 712 -47.98 -16.67 -6.49
C ALA A 712 -47.25 -16.21 -7.76
N ILE A 713 -47.97 -16.11 -8.88
CA ILE A 713 -47.48 -15.54 -10.15
C ILE A 713 -48.47 -14.46 -10.59
N LEU A 714 -47.99 -13.24 -10.77
CA LEU A 714 -48.77 -12.08 -11.21
C LEU A 714 -48.20 -11.53 -12.52
N ILE A 715 -48.94 -11.68 -13.61
CA ILE A 715 -48.60 -11.11 -14.91
C ILE A 715 -49.38 -9.80 -15.07
N LYS A 716 -48.67 -8.68 -15.13
CA LYS A 716 -49.24 -7.34 -15.31
C LYS A 716 -49.64 -7.12 -16.78
N GLU A 717 -50.34 -6.02 -17.07
CA GLU A 717 -50.92 -5.75 -18.40
C GLU A 717 -49.91 -5.78 -19.55
N SER A 718 -48.70 -5.26 -19.31
CA SER A 718 -47.57 -5.25 -20.25
C SER A 718 -46.75 -6.56 -20.24
N GLY A 719 -46.98 -7.42 -19.25
CA GLY A 719 -46.19 -8.62 -19.00
C GLY A 719 -46.36 -9.69 -20.06
N GLN A 720 -45.26 -10.30 -20.48
CA GLN A 720 -45.27 -11.38 -21.47
C GLN A 720 -44.43 -12.55 -20.97
N ILE A 721 -44.96 -13.76 -21.12
CA ILE A 721 -44.23 -15.00 -20.86
C ILE A 721 -44.34 -15.85 -22.11
N THR A 722 -43.22 -16.11 -22.78
CA THR A 722 -43.21 -16.85 -24.05
C THR A 722 -42.16 -17.96 -24.02
N SER A 723 -42.29 -18.92 -24.92
CA SER A 723 -41.33 -20.02 -25.06
C SER A 723 -41.33 -20.59 -26.47
N THR A 724 -40.18 -21.08 -26.95
CA THR A 724 -40.14 -21.85 -28.20
C THR A 724 -40.78 -23.24 -28.06
N SER A 725 -40.91 -23.75 -26.84
CA SER A 725 -41.66 -24.98 -26.54
C SER A 725 -43.18 -24.82 -26.71
N GLY A 726 -43.67 -23.59 -26.82
CA GLY A 726 -45.10 -23.25 -26.88
C GLY A 726 -45.77 -23.12 -25.51
N TYR A 727 -45.04 -23.30 -24.40
CA TYR A 727 -45.58 -23.17 -23.04
C TYR A 727 -44.93 -22.00 -22.28
N GLY A 728 -45.70 -20.96 -21.94
CA GLY A 728 -45.18 -19.88 -21.09
C GLY A 728 -44.96 -20.33 -19.65
N ILE A 729 -45.89 -21.06 -19.04
CA ILE A 729 -45.74 -21.61 -17.68
C ILE A 729 -45.86 -23.13 -17.71
N VAL A 730 -44.82 -23.81 -17.25
CA VAL A 730 -44.79 -25.27 -17.05
C VAL A 730 -44.72 -25.55 -15.56
N ASN A 731 -45.83 -25.97 -14.95
CA ASN A 731 -45.89 -26.34 -13.54
C ASN A 731 -45.88 -27.85 -13.34
N LYS A 732 -44.92 -28.35 -12.56
CA LYS A 732 -44.75 -29.75 -12.15
C LYS A 732 -44.75 -29.93 -10.63
N ALA A 733 -44.96 -28.86 -9.87
CA ALA A 733 -44.88 -28.88 -8.40
C ALA A 733 -45.82 -27.85 -7.75
N MET A 734 -45.54 -27.47 -6.50
CA MET A 734 -46.46 -26.67 -5.70
C MET A 734 -46.45 -25.20 -6.12
N ILE A 735 -47.66 -24.66 -6.31
CA ILE A 735 -47.92 -23.23 -6.37
C ILE A 735 -48.92 -22.94 -5.25
N ASP A 736 -48.43 -22.34 -4.17
CA ASP A 736 -49.20 -21.95 -2.98
C ASP A 736 -49.69 -20.51 -3.16
N GLY A 737 -50.74 -20.36 -3.98
CA GLY A 737 -51.31 -19.08 -4.37
C GLY A 737 -51.99 -19.15 -5.74
N SER A 738 -52.56 -18.04 -6.18
CA SER A 738 -53.19 -17.96 -7.52
C SER A 738 -52.17 -17.60 -8.62
N ILE A 739 -52.42 -18.05 -9.85
CA ILE A 739 -51.79 -17.46 -11.04
C ILE A 739 -52.79 -16.43 -11.58
N ILE A 740 -52.41 -15.15 -11.56
CA ILE A 740 -53.26 -14.06 -12.05
C ILE A 740 -52.57 -13.46 -13.27
N SER A 741 -53.26 -13.46 -14.41
CA SER A 741 -52.84 -12.70 -15.58
C SER A 741 -53.80 -11.55 -15.85
N LYS A 742 -53.24 -10.35 -15.97
CA LYS A 742 -53.90 -9.15 -16.51
C LYS A 742 -53.44 -8.86 -17.93
N SER A 743 -52.51 -9.64 -18.47
CA SER A 743 -51.98 -9.43 -19.80
C SER A 743 -52.96 -9.91 -20.86
N SER A 744 -53.04 -9.15 -21.95
CA SER A 744 -53.77 -9.54 -23.16
C SER A 744 -52.90 -10.33 -24.16
N SER A 745 -51.61 -10.50 -23.87
CA SER A 745 -50.67 -11.23 -24.73
C SER A 745 -50.77 -12.75 -24.57
N ASN A 746 -50.32 -13.50 -25.59
CA ASN A 746 -50.17 -14.95 -25.51
C ASN A 746 -49.25 -15.34 -24.33
N ILE A 747 -49.75 -16.21 -23.45
CA ILE A 747 -49.04 -16.85 -22.34
C ILE A 747 -48.73 -18.29 -22.74
#